data_AF-V7CIM0-F1
#
_entry.id   AF-V7CIM0-F1
#
_cell.length_a   1.000
_cell.length_b   1.000
_cell.length_c   1.000
_cell.angle_alpha   90.00
_cell.angle_beta   90.00
_cell.angle_gamma   90.00
#
_symmetry.space_group_name_H-M   'P 1'
#
loop_
_entity.id
_entity.type
_entity.pdbx_description
1 polymer ?
#
loop_
_entity_poly.entity_id
_entity_poly.type
_entity_poly.pdbx_seq_one_letter_code
_entity_poly.pdbx_strand_id
1 'polypeptide(L)'
;MASATSQRAQLARLCSSKDWSKAIRILDSIVSQSGAIQDICNRAFCYSQLELHKHVIKDCDRALQLDPARLQAYILKEQGYEHAQHQSADLKLLLELEELLTTAKQDSIALCETNGSSTPQSESDAMSNGSLTEIGENQDRLSAQAELCDNTSDKSAILPKSADDFDSRNELSSEDRESNKSDSQVNGSPDVIDKLSYNSESCNDSSDTSESCDKDKVFTNRGESSSDSSEIAEILRKPSSKFIFPHEKNGDARKNKKFCVARISKTKSLSVDFGLSRGIAEVNEGKYAHAIAIFDQILKEEPAYPEALIGRGTAYAFKRELDAAIADFSKAIQFNPSAGEAWKRRGQARAALGEFVEAIEDLTKALEFETNSADILHERGIVNFKFKEFDAAVEDLLACVQLDRDNKSAYTYLFYQDISKPTKAQECLSQILQIDARFSRAYHLRGLLFHAMGEHRKAINDLSIGLTVDGANVECLYLRASCYHAVGQYKEAVKDYDAALDLELDSMDKFVLQCLAFYQKEIALYTASKFNREFCWFDIDGDIDPLFKEYWCKRLHPKNVCEKVYRQPPLRESLRKGKLRKQEVVLTKQKNALIQAADFIGKKIQYDCPGFLPNRRQHRMAGFAAIEIAQKVSKAWRALQTEWKYSNKNNSSSKNGKRARRRERINMPSQNRGGAGCSTSSTSETSPSHGIVDDRSSSRSISWKDIYSIAVRWRQISEPCDPVVWVNKLSEEFNSGFGSHTPMILGQAKVVRYFPNYERTLDIAKTIIKEKSYVYSKTDHIIRLSEDGKLDEVTRANSVSDLYNAIGEDFWSSTWCNSTAFEGKQLEGTRITLVKTEEHGFDFAIRTPCTPARWEDYDAEMAMAWDALRNAYCGENYGSTDFDALANVRDAILRMTYYWYNFMPLSRGSAVVGFAVMLGLFLAANMEFTGSIPQGLQVDWEAILNLDPNSFVDSVKSWLYPSLKVTTSWKDYHDVASTFATTGSVVAALSTSDD
;
A
#
# COMPACT_ATOMS: atom_id res chain seq x y z
N MET A 1 24.09 -6.22 -51.50
CA MET A 1 24.50 -7.35 -50.63
C MET A 1 25.62 -6.97 -49.65
N ALA A 2 26.74 -6.36 -50.07
CA ALA A 2 27.90 -6.12 -49.19
C ALA A 2 27.63 -5.43 -47.81
N SER A 3 26.69 -4.49 -47.73
CA SER A 3 26.35 -3.83 -46.44
C SER A 3 25.66 -4.76 -45.44
N ALA A 4 24.74 -5.61 -45.89
CA ALA A 4 24.04 -6.58 -45.03
C ALA A 4 25.01 -7.63 -44.48
N THR A 5 25.99 -8.06 -45.29
CA THR A 5 27.08 -8.96 -44.84
C THR A 5 27.94 -8.30 -43.76
N SER A 6 28.24 -7.00 -43.90
CA SER A 6 28.97 -6.22 -42.89
C SER A 6 28.18 -6.09 -41.57
N GLN A 7 26.88 -5.78 -41.64
CA GLN A 7 26.02 -5.67 -40.46
C GLN A 7 25.87 -6.99 -39.71
N ARG A 8 25.68 -8.12 -40.42
CA ARG A 8 25.62 -9.46 -39.78
C ARG A 8 26.96 -9.86 -39.15
N ALA A 9 28.09 -9.51 -39.75
CA ALA A 9 29.42 -9.74 -39.17
C ALA A 9 29.68 -8.87 -37.92
N GLN A 10 29.20 -7.62 -37.92
CA GLN A 10 29.28 -6.72 -36.76
C GLN A 10 28.37 -7.19 -35.62
N LEU A 11 27.14 -7.61 -35.93
CA LEU A 11 26.20 -8.20 -34.96
C LEU A 11 26.81 -9.42 -34.27
N ALA A 12 27.41 -10.35 -35.03
CA ALA A 12 28.07 -11.52 -34.47
C ALA A 12 29.16 -11.15 -33.45
N ARG A 13 30.00 -10.14 -33.77
CA ARG A 13 31.02 -9.64 -32.83
C ARG A 13 30.42 -9.06 -31.55
N LEU A 14 29.35 -8.26 -31.67
CA LEU A 14 28.69 -7.63 -30.50
C LEU A 14 28.00 -8.67 -29.60
N CYS A 15 27.35 -9.68 -30.18
CA CYS A 15 26.80 -10.79 -29.40
C CYS A 15 27.91 -11.62 -28.72
N SER A 16 29.04 -11.85 -29.38
CA SER A 16 30.21 -12.51 -28.77
C SER A 16 30.83 -11.70 -27.63
N SER A 17 30.79 -10.37 -27.69
CA SER A 17 31.24 -9.47 -26.61
C SER A 17 30.14 -9.12 -25.60
N LYS A 18 28.96 -9.76 -25.67
CA LYS A 18 27.77 -9.49 -24.82
C LYS A 18 27.31 -8.02 -24.80
N ASP A 19 27.55 -7.25 -25.87
CA ASP A 19 27.16 -5.84 -25.99
C ASP A 19 25.74 -5.73 -26.58
N TRP A 20 24.76 -6.24 -25.82
CA TRP A 20 23.40 -6.48 -26.28
C TRP A 20 22.69 -5.20 -26.73
N SER A 21 22.92 -4.07 -26.05
CA SER A 21 22.33 -2.77 -26.39
C SER A 21 22.76 -2.27 -27.79
N LYS A 22 23.99 -2.55 -28.21
CA LYS A 22 24.44 -2.23 -29.59
C LYS A 22 23.98 -3.30 -30.58
N ALA A 23 23.90 -4.57 -30.18
CA ALA A 23 23.35 -5.64 -31.00
C ALA A 23 21.87 -5.37 -31.39
N ILE A 24 21.04 -4.90 -30.43
CA ILE A 24 19.65 -4.50 -30.67
C ILE A 24 19.56 -3.39 -31.72
N ARG A 25 20.39 -2.34 -31.63
CA ARG A 25 20.37 -1.23 -32.61
C ARG A 25 20.68 -1.69 -34.05
N ILE A 26 21.54 -2.71 -34.20
CA ILE A 26 21.79 -3.31 -35.53
C ILE A 26 20.60 -4.18 -35.95
N LEU A 27 20.03 -4.96 -35.03
CA LEU A 27 18.83 -5.77 -35.29
C LEU A 27 17.61 -4.91 -35.63
N ASP A 28 17.42 -3.74 -35.05
CA ASP A 28 16.37 -2.77 -35.43
C ASP A 28 16.49 -2.36 -36.91
N SER A 29 17.71 -2.08 -37.37
CA SER A 29 17.99 -1.78 -38.78
C SER A 29 17.78 -2.99 -39.71
N ILE A 30 17.98 -4.22 -39.23
CA ILE A 30 17.82 -5.44 -40.04
C ILE A 30 16.34 -5.86 -40.10
N VAL A 31 15.64 -5.83 -38.97
CA VAL A 31 14.20 -6.17 -38.84
C VAL A 31 13.34 -5.18 -39.62
N SER A 32 13.65 -3.88 -39.58
CA SER A 32 12.94 -2.86 -40.36
C SER A 32 13.13 -2.99 -41.88
N GLN A 33 14.22 -3.61 -42.35
CA GLN A 33 14.51 -3.80 -43.77
C GLN A 33 14.05 -5.16 -44.33
N SER A 34 14.07 -6.22 -43.52
CA SER A 34 13.87 -7.60 -43.99
C SER A 34 12.68 -8.33 -43.37
N GLY A 35 12.15 -7.85 -42.23
CA GLY A 35 11.02 -8.49 -41.52
C GLY A 35 11.25 -9.95 -41.10
N ALA A 36 12.47 -10.47 -41.22
CA ALA A 36 12.75 -11.89 -41.10
C ALA A 36 12.49 -12.37 -39.66
N ILE A 37 11.68 -13.43 -39.52
CA ILE A 37 11.25 -13.98 -38.22
C ILE A 37 12.46 -14.32 -37.34
N GLN A 38 13.55 -14.82 -37.94
CA GLN A 38 14.78 -15.11 -37.20
C GLN A 38 15.44 -13.84 -36.62
N ASP A 39 15.45 -12.71 -37.32
CA ASP A 39 16.03 -11.47 -36.80
C ASP A 39 15.12 -10.83 -35.73
N ILE A 40 13.80 -11.02 -35.82
CA ILE A 40 12.85 -10.66 -34.75
C ILE A 40 13.13 -11.52 -33.49
N CYS A 41 13.29 -12.84 -33.64
CA CYS A 41 13.64 -13.73 -32.53
C CYS A 41 15.03 -13.41 -31.94
N ASN A 42 16.01 -13.07 -32.77
CA ASN A 42 17.34 -12.64 -32.33
C ASN A 42 17.26 -11.32 -31.53
N ARG A 43 16.37 -10.39 -31.90
CA ARG A 43 16.15 -9.15 -31.14
C ARG A 43 15.42 -9.39 -29.84
N ALA A 44 14.40 -10.27 -29.82
CA ALA A 44 13.77 -10.73 -28.59
C ALA A 44 14.78 -11.40 -27.65
N PHE A 45 15.70 -12.22 -28.17
CA PHE A 45 16.82 -12.76 -27.40
C PHE A 45 17.72 -11.66 -26.82
N CYS A 46 18.15 -10.67 -27.62
CA CYS A 46 18.96 -9.58 -27.08
C CYS A 46 18.21 -8.72 -26.04
N TYR A 47 16.89 -8.56 -26.16
CA TYR A 47 16.06 -7.93 -25.12
C TYR A 47 15.99 -8.78 -23.83
N SER A 48 15.99 -10.12 -23.92
CA SER A 48 15.99 -10.97 -22.72
C SER A 48 17.29 -10.89 -21.95
N GLN A 49 18.43 -10.74 -22.65
CA GLN A 49 19.74 -10.51 -22.04
C GLN A 49 19.91 -9.12 -21.38
N LEU A 50 18.89 -8.26 -21.44
CA LEU A 50 18.81 -6.95 -20.79
C LEU A 50 17.55 -6.82 -19.91
N GLU A 51 16.87 -7.93 -19.61
CA GLU A 51 15.66 -7.99 -18.75
C GLU A 51 14.48 -7.11 -19.24
N LEU A 52 14.47 -6.75 -20.53
CA LEU A 52 13.44 -5.93 -21.15
C LEU A 52 12.22 -6.78 -21.57
N HIS A 53 11.68 -7.58 -20.66
CA HIS A 53 10.71 -8.66 -20.91
C HIS A 53 9.45 -8.21 -21.69
N LYS A 54 8.94 -6.99 -21.47
CA LYS A 54 7.82 -6.42 -22.25
C LYS A 54 8.13 -6.32 -23.76
N HIS A 55 9.40 -6.09 -24.12
CA HIS A 55 9.86 -6.05 -25.51
C HIS A 55 10.10 -7.47 -26.07
N VAL A 56 10.59 -8.40 -25.24
CA VAL A 56 10.70 -9.83 -25.57
C VAL A 56 9.33 -10.40 -25.97
N ILE A 57 8.32 -10.22 -25.11
CA ILE A 57 6.95 -10.71 -25.35
C ILE A 57 6.38 -10.11 -26.63
N LYS A 58 6.50 -8.78 -26.82
CA LYS A 58 6.00 -8.07 -28.02
C LYS A 58 6.62 -8.55 -29.33
N ASP A 59 7.93 -8.77 -29.36
CA ASP A 59 8.60 -9.29 -30.56
C ASP A 59 8.31 -10.79 -30.78
N CYS A 60 8.13 -11.59 -29.72
CA CYS A 60 7.74 -12.98 -29.86
C CYS A 60 6.27 -13.14 -30.30
N ASP A 61 5.33 -12.32 -29.80
CA ASP A 61 3.96 -12.22 -30.33
C ASP A 61 3.98 -11.91 -31.83
N ARG A 62 4.79 -10.93 -32.24
CA ARG A 62 4.97 -10.59 -33.65
C ARG A 62 5.57 -11.72 -34.47
N ALA A 63 6.53 -12.47 -33.91
CA ALA A 63 7.12 -13.63 -34.58
C ALA A 63 6.10 -14.78 -34.74
N LEU A 64 5.27 -15.03 -33.74
CA LEU A 64 4.25 -16.08 -33.75
C LEU A 64 3.03 -15.74 -34.61
N GLN A 65 2.69 -14.46 -34.77
CA GLN A 65 1.72 -14.00 -35.77
C GLN A 65 2.21 -14.25 -37.22
N LEU A 66 3.53 -14.31 -37.44
CA LEU A 66 4.13 -14.55 -38.75
C LEU A 66 4.41 -16.04 -39.01
N ASP A 67 4.76 -16.82 -37.99
CA ASP A 67 4.93 -18.27 -38.04
C ASP A 67 4.49 -18.91 -36.70
N PRO A 68 3.24 -19.42 -36.60
CA PRO A 68 2.73 -20.10 -35.41
C PRO A 68 3.41 -21.43 -35.08
N ALA A 69 4.35 -21.93 -35.89
CA ALA A 69 5.13 -23.13 -35.60
C ALA A 69 6.54 -22.82 -35.05
N ARG A 70 6.89 -21.54 -34.86
CA ARG A 70 8.25 -21.11 -34.50
C ARG A 70 8.56 -21.36 -33.02
N LEU A 71 8.99 -22.58 -32.70
CA LEU A 71 9.33 -23.02 -31.33
C LEU A 71 10.28 -22.06 -30.58
N GLN A 72 11.26 -21.46 -31.26
CA GLN A 72 12.18 -20.48 -30.64
C GLN A 72 11.45 -19.21 -30.14
N ALA A 73 10.41 -18.76 -30.85
CA ALA A 73 9.60 -17.63 -30.41
C ALA A 73 8.69 -18.02 -29.25
N TYR A 74 8.14 -19.26 -29.23
CA TYR A 74 7.45 -19.77 -28.04
C TYR A 74 8.38 -19.81 -26.83
N ILE A 75 9.55 -20.44 -26.93
CA ILE A 75 10.51 -20.56 -25.82
C ILE A 75 10.95 -19.18 -25.30
N LEU A 76 11.25 -18.21 -26.19
CA LEU A 76 11.61 -16.85 -25.75
C LEU A 76 10.43 -16.07 -25.18
N LYS A 77 9.20 -16.30 -25.65
CA LYS A 77 7.99 -15.71 -25.08
C LYS A 77 7.67 -16.32 -23.72
N GLU A 78 7.83 -17.63 -23.59
CA GLU A 78 7.63 -18.42 -22.38
C GLU A 78 8.66 -18.02 -21.34
N GLN A 79 9.96 -17.93 -21.68
CA GLN A 79 11.00 -17.36 -20.81
C GLN A 79 10.74 -15.88 -20.47
N GLY A 80 10.24 -15.09 -21.44
CA GLY A 80 9.87 -13.70 -21.23
C GLY A 80 8.66 -13.53 -20.30
N TYR A 81 7.69 -14.44 -20.38
CA TYR A 81 6.57 -14.54 -19.45
C TYR A 81 6.99 -15.15 -18.11
N GLU A 82 7.88 -16.14 -18.07
CA GLU A 82 8.46 -16.70 -16.85
C GLU A 82 9.15 -15.60 -16.07
N HIS A 83 10.07 -14.83 -16.67
CA HIS A 83 10.77 -13.77 -15.94
C HIS A 83 9.83 -12.62 -15.55
N ALA A 84 8.87 -12.26 -16.40
CA ALA A 84 7.81 -11.31 -16.04
C ALA A 84 6.83 -11.86 -14.98
N GLN A 85 6.69 -13.19 -14.87
CA GLN A 85 5.94 -13.88 -13.83
C GLN A 85 6.78 -14.09 -12.57
N HIS A 86 8.09 -14.29 -12.63
CA HIS A 86 8.95 -14.35 -11.45
C HIS A 86 8.88 -12.98 -10.74
N GLN A 87 9.05 -11.88 -11.49
CA GLN A 87 8.78 -10.52 -10.99
C GLN A 87 7.32 -10.22 -10.55
N SER A 88 6.35 -11.12 -10.74
CA SER A 88 4.91 -10.86 -10.49
C SER A 88 4.13 -11.97 -9.74
N ALA A 89 4.71 -13.15 -9.53
CA ALA A 89 4.00 -14.39 -9.19
C ALA A 89 4.91 -15.46 -8.55
N ASP A 90 6.14 -15.11 -8.13
CA ASP A 90 7.21 -16.03 -7.74
C ASP A 90 6.86 -17.05 -6.63
N LEU A 91 5.93 -16.71 -5.73
CA LEU A 91 5.54 -17.63 -4.64
C LEU A 91 4.52 -18.70 -5.09
N LYS A 92 3.83 -18.52 -6.21
CA LYS A 92 2.65 -19.35 -6.52
C LYS A 92 2.96 -20.65 -7.25
N LEU A 93 3.91 -20.61 -8.17
CA LEU A 93 4.39 -21.81 -8.88
C LEU A 93 5.29 -22.70 -8.01
N LEU A 94 5.97 -22.13 -7.01
CA LEU A 94 6.88 -22.89 -6.14
C LEU A 94 6.11 -23.84 -5.20
N LEU A 95 4.91 -23.43 -4.74
CA LEU A 95 3.98 -24.29 -3.99
C LEU A 95 3.28 -25.34 -4.88
N GLU A 96 2.85 -24.96 -6.10
CA GLU A 96 2.30 -25.93 -7.06
C GLU A 96 3.35 -26.98 -7.47
N LEU A 97 4.66 -26.64 -7.48
CA LEU A 97 5.73 -27.61 -7.72
C LEU A 97 5.96 -28.58 -6.54
N GLU A 98 5.83 -28.14 -5.29
CA GLU A 98 5.89 -29.05 -4.13
C GLU A 98 4.68 -30.00 -4.07
N GLU A 99 3.50 -29.51 -4.45
CA GLU A 99 2.27 -30.32 -4.52
C GLU A 99 2.33 -31.34 -5.69
N LEU A 100 2.94 -30.97 -6.83
CA LEU A 100 3.24 -31.88 -7.93
C LEU A 100 4.38 -32.86 -7.60
N LEU A 101 5.39 -32.47 -6.81
CA LEU A 101 6.48 -33.36 -6.38
C LEU A 101 6.05 -34.36 -5.29
N THR A 102 5.05 -34.04 -4.48
CA THR A 102 4.49 -34.96 -3.48
C THR A 102 3.53 -35.96 -4.11
N THR A 103 2.68 -35.54 -5.06
CA THR A 103 1.86 -36.45 -5.87
C THR A 103 2.71 -37.36 -6.76
N ALA A 104 3.72 -36.81 -7.47
CA ALA A 104 4.65 -37.63 -8.27
C ALA A 104 5.46 -38.63 -7.42
N LYS A 105 5.76 -38.32 -6.14
CA LYS A 105 6.40 -39.28 -5.23
C LYS A 105 5.47 -40.42 -4.82
N GLN A 106 4.17 -40.14 -4.61
CA GLN A 106 3.18 -41.18 -4.33
C GLN A 106 2.93 -42.08 -5.56
N ASP A 107 2.89 -41.52 -6.76
CA ASP A 107 2.77 -42.30 -8.00
C ASP A 107 4.08 -43.05 -8.35
N SER A 108 5.27 -42.53 -7.98
CA SER A 108 6.54 -43.24 -8.18
C SER A 108 6.68 -44.53 -7.35
N ILE A 109 5.93 -44.64 -6.25
CA ILE A 109 5.82 -45.87 -5.44
C ILE A 109 4.89 -46.89 -6.12
N ALA A 110 4.05 -46.46 -7.06
CA ALA A 110 3.13 -47.30 -7.83
C ALA A 110 3.63 -47.66 -9.26
N LEU A 111 4.70 -47.01 -9.75
CA LEU A 111 5.17 -47.14 -11.15
C LEU A 111 6.66 -47.46 -11.31
N CYS A 112 7.29 -48.07 -10.30
CA CYS A 112 8.58 -48.77 -10.48
C CYS A 112 8.40 -50.20 -11.09
N GLU A 113 7.29 -50.43 -11.81
CA GLU A 113 7.11 -51.54 -12.73
C GLU A 113 6.95 -51.00 -14.16
N THR A 114 7.77 -51.52 -15.09
CA THR A 114 7.72 -51.29 -16.56
C THR A 114 8.13 -49.87 -17.02
N ASN A 115 8.99 -49.62 -18.02
CA ASN A 115 9.72 -50.41 -19.03
C ASN A 115 11.15 -49.83 -19.14
N GLY A 116 12.22 -50.54 -19.49
CA GLY A 116 12.38 -51.54 -20.56
C GLY A 116 13.13 -50.89 -21.75
N SER A 117 14.28 -51.41 -22.16
CA SER A 117 15.06 -50.88 -23.29
C SER A 117 15.59 -51.96 -24.24
N SER A 118 15.73 -51.57 -25.52
CA SER A 118 16.31 -52.30 -26.65
C SER A 118 15.60 -53.57 -27.19
N THR A 119 15.16 -53.43 -28.44
CA THR A 119 14.81 -54.47 -29.43
C THR A 119 16.04 -54.84 -30.28
N PRO A 120 15.97 -55.74 -31.28
CA PRO A 120 15.11 -56.94 -31.46
C PRO A 120 15.91 -58.21 -31.84
N GLN A 121 15.34 -59.42 -31.70
CA GLN A 121 15.22 -60.43 -32.78
C GLN A 121 14.64 -61.79 -32.33
N SER A 122 13.94 -62.44 -33.27
CA SER A 122 13.72 -63.90 -33.49
C SER A 122 13.30 -64.86 -32.36
N GLU A 123 12.18 -65.55 -32.67
CA GLU A 123 11.96 -67.01 -32.54
C GLU A 123 11.56 -67.66 -31.20
N SER A 124 10.28 -68.08 -31.21
CA SER A 124 9.73 -69.40 -30.81
C SER A 124 9.83 -69.96 -29.37
N ASP A 125 8.63 -70.35 -28.91
CA ASP A 125 8.30 -71.59 -28.19
C ASP A 125 8.56 -71.75 -26.67
N ALA A 126 7.43 -71.60 -25.97
CA ALA A 126 6.76 -72.66 -25.19
C ALA A 126 7.26 -73.08 -23.79
N MET A 127 6.38 -72.78 -22.82
CA MET A 127 5.83 -73.72 -21.82
C MET A 127 6.68 -74.19 -20.62
N SER A 128 6.33 -73.59 -19.47
CA SER A 128 5.72 -74.26 -18.30
C SER A 128 6.52 -74.43 -16.99
N ASN A 129 5.84 -74.01 -15.92
CA ASN A 129 5.76 -74.57 -14.56
C ASN A 129 7.05 -75.00 -13.81
N GLY A 130 7.29 -74.36 -12.66
CA GLY A 130 8.15 -74.87 -11.59
C GLY A 130 7.98 -74.02 -10.32
N SER A 131 7.78 -74.65 -9.17
CA SER A 131 7.40 -74.00 -7.91
C SER A 131 8.45 -74.17 -6.81
N LEU A 132 8.17 -73.54 -5.66
CA LEU A 132 8.58 -73.97 -4.31
C LEU A 132 10.01 -73.60 -3.79
N THR A 133 9.98 -72.68 -2.81
CA THR A 133 10.61 -72.76 -1.45
C THR A 133 12.10 -72.56 -1.16
N GLU A 134 12.30 -71.71 -0.14
CA GLU A 134 13.07 -71.93 1.11
C GLU A 134 14.57 -71.54 1.25
N ILE A 135 14.79 -70.83 2.37
CA ILE A 135 15.89 -70.94 3.35
C ILE A 135 17.33 -70.60 2.91
N GLY A 136 18.05 -69.86 3.76
CA GLY A 136 19.48 -70.11 3.92
C GLY A 136 20.40 -68.92 4.25
N GLU A 137 20.35 -68.46 5.51
CA GLU A 137 21.53 -68.29 6.38
C GLU A 137 22.86 -67.60 5.91
N ASN A 138 23.27 -66.65 6.76
CA ASN A 138 24.60 -66.53 7.42
C ASN A 138 25.85 -65.95 6.72
N GLN A 139 26.36 -64.90 7.40
CA GLN A 139 27.72 -64.74 7.95
C GLN A 139 28.87 -63.99 7.21
N ASP A 140 29.42 -63.05 8.01
CA ASP A 140 30.84 -62.80 8.31
C ASP A 140 31.77 -61.92 7.43
N ARG A 141 32.14 -60.79 8.07
CA ARG A 141 33.52 -60.36 8.46
C ARG A 141 34.47 -59.59 7.51
N LEU A 142 34.73 -58.35 7.96
CA LEU A 142 36.03 -57.77 8.40
C LEU A 142 37.05 -57.16 7.41
N SER A 143 37.63 -56.06 7.93
CA SER A 143 39.02 -55.55 7.79
C SER A 143 39.38 -54.70 6.55
N ALA A 144 40.37 -53.79 6.59
CA ALA A 144 40.95 -52.93 7.66
C ALA A 144 42.04 -52.00 7.06
N GLN A 145 42.44 -50.94 7.80
CA GLN A 145 43.69 -50.14 7.66
C GLN A 145 43.89 -49.29 6.37
N ALA A 146 44.83 -48.34 6.28
CA ALA A 146 45.37 -47.29 7.19
C ALA A 146 46.53 -46.56 6.43
N GLU A 147 46.81 -45.27 6.73
CA GLU A 147 48.16 -44.69 6.99
C GLU A 147 48.21 -43.14 6.94
N LEU A 148 49.27 -42.57 7.54
CA LEU A 148 49.52 -41.13 7.80
C LEU A 148 50.71 -40.58 6.98
N CYS A 149 50.90 -39.24 6.97
CA CYS A 149 52.19 -38.64 7.36
C CYS A 149 52.13 -37.12 7.62
N ASP A 150 52.89 -36.65 8.61
CA ASP A 150 53.04 -35.25 9.07
C ASP A 150 54.12 -34.42 8.32
N ASN A 151 54.13 -33.08 8.45
CA ASN A 151 55.07 -32.35 9.37
C ASN A 151 55.26 -30.83 9.09
N THR A 152 55.25 -30.04 10.19
CA THR A 152 56.10 -28.85 10.56
C THR A 152 56.42 -27.70 9.57
N SER A 153 56.81 -26.47 9.96
CA SER A 153 56.65 -25.55 11.12
C SER A 153 57.55 -24.33 10.86
N ASP A 154 57.20 -23.08 11.25
CA ASP A 154 58.03 -22.25 12.17
C ASP A 154 57.51 -20.83 12.47
N LYS A 155 58.15 -20.17 13.45
CA LYS A 155 57.75 -18.90 14.12
C LYS A 155 58.65 -17.71 13.74
N SER A 156 58.20 -16.47 14.00
CA SER A 156 58.82 -15.56 15.01
C SER A 156 58.18 -14.15 15.00
N ALA A 157 58.40 -13.38 16.09
CA ALA A 157 57.83 -12.06 16.36
C ALA A 157 58.93 -11.02 16.65
N ILE A 158 58.60 -9.72 16.78
CA ILE A 158 59.29 -8.72 17.64
C ILE A 158 58.51 -7.37 17.71
N LEU A 159 58.47 -6.78 18.91
CA LEU A 159 58.13 -5.40 19.34
C LEU A 159 59.40 -4.82 20.05
N PRO A 160 59.63 -3.50 20.36
CA PRO A 160 58.68 -2.56 21.02
C PRO A 160 58.92 -0.99 20.98
N LYS A 161 57.99 -0.21 21.61
CA LYS A 161 58.17 1.12 22.34
C LYS A 161 58.73 2.36 21.58
N SER A 162 58.56 3.65 21.95
CA SER A 162 58.08 4.42 23.14
C SER A 162 57.47 5.80 22.73
N ALA A 163 56.36 6.30 23.29
CA ALA A 163 56.21 7.27 24.42
C ALA A 163 56.69 8.74 24.20
N ASP A 164 55.76 9.73 24.15
CA ASP A 164 55.62 10.89 25.08
C ASP A 164 54.73 12.07 24.56
N ASP A 165 53.64 12.33 25.30
CA ASP A 165 53.05 13.60 25.80
C ASP A 165 52.51 14.83 24.98
N PHE A 166 51.42 15.40 25.56
CA PHE A 166 50.79 16.76 25.47
C PHE A 166 49.86 17.25 24.31
N ASP A 167 48.56 17.30 24.67
CA ASP A 167 47.54 18.37 24.55
C ASP A 167 46.85 18.87 23.24
N SER A 168 45.51 18.79 23.30
CA SER A 168 44.52 19.84 22.99
C SER A 168 43.82 19.97 21.60
N ARG A 169 42.48 19.85 21.68
CA ARG A 169 41.38 20.56 20.97
C ARG A 169 40.94 20.23 19.53
N ASN A 170 39.60 20.07 19.46
CA ASN A 170 38.61 20.49 18.46
C ASN A 170 38.38 19.69 17.16
N GLU A 171 37.11 19.22 17.08
CA GLU A 171 36.15 19.39 15.99
C GLU A 171 36.36 18.70 14.61
N LEU A 172 35.55 17.65 14.43
CA LEU A 172 34.66 17.38 13.28
C LEU A 172 35.24 17.08 11.89
N SER A 173 34.42 16.39 11.08
CA SER A 173 34.71 15.79 9.75
C SER A 173 35.69 14.59 9.79
N SER A 174 35.57 13.55 8.96
CA SER A 174 34.63 13.20 7.87
C SER A 174 34.71 11.69 7.56
N GLU A 175 33.86 11.20 6.64
CA GLU A 175 34.05 9.99 5.80
C GLU A 175 34.01 8.61 6.52
N ASP A 176 33.55 7.48 5.95
CA ASP A 176 33.15 7.06 4.58
C ASP A 176 31.73 6.39 4.63
N ARG A 177 30.83 6.38 3.62
CA ARG A 177 30.84 5.74 2.28
C ARG A 177 31.23 4.23 2.34
N GLU A 178 30.47 3.24 1.87
CA GLU A 178 29.80 3.12 0.56
C GLU A 178 28.92 1.84 0.40
N SER A 179 27.83 1.92 -0.39
CA SER A 179 27.16 0.84 -1.20
C SER A 179 26.44 -0.38 -0.54
N ASN A 180 25.37 -1.00 -1.13
CA ASN A 180 24.44 -0.59 -2.20
C ASN A 180 24.27 -1.56 -3.42
N LYS A 181 23.63 -2.78 -3.34
CA LYS A 181 22.54 -3.29 -4.27
C LYS A 181 21.96 -4.74 -4.10
N SER A 182 20.73 -5.00 -4.64
CA SER A 182 19.92 -6.28 -4.60
C SER A 182 18.35 -6.31 -4.31
N ASP A 183 17.45 -5.33 -4.54
CA ASP A 183 15.94 -5.44 -4.35
C ASP A 183 15.33 -6.03 -2.99
N SER A 184 13.98 -6.17 -2.86
CA SER A 184 13.15 -7.23 -2.18
C SER A 184 11.63 -6.99 -2.36
N GLN A 185 10.81 -8.05 -2.53
CA GLN A 185 9.36 -7.95 -2.80
C GLN A 185 8.48 -7.65 -1.56
N VAL A 186 7.69 -6.56 -1.61
CA VAL A 186 6.86 -6.05 -0.50
C VAL A 186 5.37 -6.34 -0.72
N ASN A 187 4.79 -7.22 0.12
CA ASN A 187 3.36 -7.58 0.10
C ASN A 187 2.62 -7.09 1.35
N GLY A 188 2.28 -5.81 1.39
CA GLY A 188 1.36 -5.21 2.38
C GLY A 188 0.37 -4.30 1.67
N SER A 189 -0.88 -4.20 2.15
CA SER A 189 -1.92 -3.36 1.54
C SER A 189 -1.74 -1.89 1.97
N PRO A 190 -1.24 -0.97 1.11
CA PRO A 190 -1.10 0.44 1.47
C PRO A 190 -2.41 1.15 1.16
N ASP A 191 -2.85 2.10 1.97
CA ASP A 191 -4.19 2.68 1.82
C ASP A 191 -4.41 3.31 0.42
N VAL A 192 -5.68 3.49 0.04
CA VAL A 192 -6.03 4.14 -1.24
C VAL A 192 -5.35 5.52 -1.35
N ILE A 193 -5.22 6.24 -0.24
CA ILE A 193 -4.49 7.52 -0.13
C ILE A 193 -2.97 7.32 -0.33
N ASP A 194 -2.39 6.26 0.24
CA ASP A 194 -0.93 6.03 0.25
C ASP A 194 -0.40 5.48 -1.09
N LYS A 195 -1.28 4.93 -1.96
CA LYS A 195 -0.93 4.65 -3.38
C LYS A 195 -1.31 5.79 -4.34
N LEU A 196 -2.47 6.44 -4.20
CA LEU A 196 -2.90 7.52 -5.13
C LEU A 196 -2.05 8.81 -5.03
N SER A 197 -1.34 9.00 -3.91
CA SER A 197 -0.46 10.15 -3.69
C SER A 197 0.91 10.06 -4.39
N TYR A 198 1.41 8.86 -4.72
CA TYR A 198 2.82 8.70 -5.13
C TYR A 198 3.10 8.45 -6.61
N ASN A 199 2.08 8.36 -7.46
CA ASN A 199 2.28 8.27 -8.91
C ASN A 199 2.42 9.66 -9.54
N SER A 200 3.58 10.29 -9.32
CA SER A 200 4.01 11.48 -10.04
C SER A 200 5.05 11.13 -11.12
N GLU A 201 4.59 10.46 -12.18
CA GLU A 201 5.22 10.60 -13.50
C GLU A 201 4.41 11.57 -14.37
N SER A 202 5.06 12.07 -15.43
CA SER A 202 4.66 13.24 -16.21
C SER A 202 3.17 13.29 -16.61
N CYS A 203 2.56 14.47 -16.41
CA CYS A 203 1.26 14.81 -16.96
C CYS A 203 1.17 14.47 -18.46
N ASN A 204 0.13 13.76 -18.87
CA ASN A 204 -0.36 13.71 -20.24
C ASN A 204 -1.82 13.21 -20.21
N ASP A 205 -2.75 14.15 -20.37
CA ASP A 205 -4.15 13.85 -20.64
C ASP A 205 -4.35 14.00 -22.17
N SER A 206 -4.95 13.01 -22.81
CA SER A 206 -5.54 13.20 -24.15
C SER A 206 -6.62 12.15 -24.43
N SER A 207 -7.88 12.58 -24.42
CA SER A 207 -8.99 11.89 -25.04
C SER A 207 -9.60 12.80 -26.10
N ASP A 208 -9.61 12.36 -27.36
CA ASP A 208 -10.19 13.12 -28.47
C ASP A 208 -11.12 12.20 -29.27
N THR A 209 -12.41 12.53 -29.32
CA THR A 209 -13.31 12.15 -30.42
C THR A 209 -14.24 13.31 -30.70
N SER A 210 -14.12 13.88 -31.89
CA SER A 210 -14.92 15.01 -32.36
C SER A 210 -16.24 14.55 -32.98
N GLU A 211 -17.27 15.39 -32.85
CA GLU A 211 -18.28 15.54 -33.90
C GLU A 211 -18.79 16.99 -33.94
N SER A 212 -19.43 17.36 -35.05
CA SER A 212 -19.30 18.72 -35.62
C SER A 212 -20.50 19.66 -35.47
N CYS A 213 -20.20 20.94 -35.69
CA CYS A 213 -20.95 21.93 -36.50
C CYS A 213 -21.75 23.08 -35.82
N ASP A 214 -21.55 24.25 -36.46
CA ASP A 214 -22.46 25.40 -36.66
C ASP A 214 -22.82 26.44 -35.55
N LYS A 215 -22.19 27.62 -35.74
CA LYS A 215 -22.79 28.97 -35.93
C LYS A 215 -23.46 29.77 -34.79
N ASP A 216 -23.33 31.09 -34.99
CA ASP A 216 -24.13 32.21 -34.47
C ASP A 216 -24.00 32.54 -32.96
N LYS A 217 -24.18 33.79 -32.48
CA LYS A 217 -23.95 35.15 -33.03
C LYS A 217 -24.04 36.14 -31.85
N VAL A 218 -23.24 37.22 -31.89
CA VAL A 218 -23.54 38.60 -31.45
C VAL A 218 -24.46 38.81 -30.21
N PHE A 219 -23.96 39.43 -29.13
CA PHE A 219 -24.33 40.82 -28.77
C PHE A 219 -23.42 41.47 -27.70
N THR A 220 -23.47 42.80 -27.68
CA THR A 220 -22.58 43.74 -26.98
C THR A 220 -23.15 44.27 -25.66
N ASN A 221 -22.28 44.79 -24.77
CA ASN A 221 -22.36 46.10 -24.07
C ASN A 221 -21.67 46.06 -22.68
N ARG A 222 -21.32 47.17 -22.01
CA ARG A 222 -20.76 48.52 -22.38
C ARG A 222 -20.53 49.29 -21.05
N GLY A 223 -19.55 50.20 -21.00
CA GLY A 223 -19.25 51.07 -19.84
C GLY A 223 -17.74 51.01 -19.50
N GLU A 224 -16.88 51.99 -19.79
CA GLU A 224 -16.89 53.44 -19.44
C GLU A 224 -16.85 53.66 -17.92
N SER A 225 -15.98 54.50 -17.32
CA SER A 225 -14.77 55.24 -17.74
C SER A 225 -13.95 55.57 -16.45
N SER A 226 -12.66 55.90 -16.45
CA SER A 226 -12.13 57.27 -16.65
C SER A 226 -10.60 57.31 -16.86
N SER A 227 -10.10 58.43 -17.38
CA SER A 227 -8.67 58.78 -17.60
C SER A 227 -7.98 59.20 -16.25
N ASP A 228 -6.65 59.37 -16.13
CA ASP A 228 -5.76 60.29 -16.88
C ASP A 228 -4.31 59.78 -17.13
N SER A 229 -3.68 60.39 -18.14
CA SER A 229 -2.24 60.36 -18.52
C SER A 229 -1.36 61.19 -17.55
N SER A 230 -0.03 61.06 -17.41
CA SER A 230 1.07 60.35 -18.12
C SER A 230 2.17 59.94 -17.08
N GLU A 231 3.44 59.54 -17.35
CA GLU A 231 4.30 59.56 -18.54
C GLU A 231 5.44 58.48 -18.53
N ILE A 232 6.42 58.66 -19.43
CA ILE A 232 7.64 57.90 -19.78
C ILE A 232 8.54 57.46 -18.61
N ALA A 233 8.86 56.14 -18.51
CA ALA A 233 10.24 55.58 -18.57
C ALA A 233 10.32 54.05 -18.25
N GLU A 234 10.74 53.28 -19.26
CA GLU A 234 11.61 52.08 -19.20
C GLU A 234 11.65 51.17 -17.94
N ILE A 235 11.01 49.98 -18.00
CA ILE A 235 11.27 48.84 -17.08
C ILE A 235 11.54 47.54 -17.87
N LEU A 236 12.62 46.87 -17.48
CA LEU A 236 13.14 45.61 -18.03
C LEU A 236 12.15 44.43 -17.86
N ARG A 237 11.80 43.76 -18.96
CA ARG A 237 11.23 42.40 -18.94
C ARG A 237 12.31 41.34 -19.10
N LYS A 238 12.53 40.50 -18.09
CA LYS A 238 13.14 39.17 -18.23
C LYS A 238 12.02 38.11 -18.20
N PRO A 239 11.96 37.15 -19.13
CA PRO A 239 11.05 36.01 -19.05
C PRO A 239 11.70 34.83 -18.31
N SER A 240 10.95 34.17 -17.43
CA SER A 240 11.31 32.90 -16.77
C SER A 240 10.94 31.68 -17.62
N SER A 241 11.69 30.58 -17.49
CA SER A 241 11.54 29.39 -18.36
C SER A 241 11.66 28.06 -17.60
N LYS A 242 10.58 27.26 -17.61
CA LYS A 242 10.47 25.92 -16.98
C LYS A 242 10.82 24.80 -17.96
N PHE A 243 11.68 23.83 -17.61
CA PHE A 243 12.04 22.68 -18.47
C PHE A 243 11.35 21.38 -18.01
N ILE A 244 10.81 20.55 -18.93
CA ILE A 244 10.24 19.21 -18.65
C ILE A 244 10.49 18.32 -19.90
N PHE A 245 10.82 17.04 -19.71
CA PHE A 245 11.06 16.06 -20.78
C PHE A 245 9.75 15.60 -21.47
N PRO A 246 9.64 15.64 -22.82
CA PRO A 246 8.46 15.15 -23.56
C PRO A 246 8.67 13.75 -24.18
N HIS A 247 7.55 13.07 -24.51
CA HIS A 247 7.48 11.90 -25.39
C HIS A 247 6.41 12.08 -26.49
N GLU A 248 6.31 11.16 -27.46
CA GLU A 248 6.11 11.49 -28.90
C GLU A 248 4.71 11.93 -29.46
N LYS A 249 4.80 12.90 -30.41
CA LYS A 249 4.11 13.06 -31.72
C LYS A 249 2.57 12.94 -31.87
N ASN A 250 1.91 14.10 -32.00
CA ASN A 250 1.53 14.64 -33.33
C ASN A 250 1.28 16.17 -33.26
N GLY A 251 1.30 16.88 -34.40
CA GLY A 251 1.17 18.35 -34.46
C GLY A 251 -0.28 18.86 -34.39
N ASP A 252 -0.56 20.12 -34.05
CA ASP A 252 0.32 21.27 -33.73
C ASP A 252 -0.44 22.23 -32.77
N ALA A 253 0.05 23.36 -32.23
CA ALA A 253 1.14 24.22 -32.68
C ALA A 253 2.10 24.67 -31.56
N ARG A 254 3.37 24.87 -31.93
CA ARG A 254 4.48 25.12 -30.99
C ARG A 254 4.40 26.47 -30.26
N LYS A 255 4.30 26.42 -28.93
CA LYS A 255 5.04 27.33 -28.02
C LYS A 255 6.18 26.58 -27.32
N ASN A 256 7.10 26.03 -28.11
CA ASN A 256 8.30 25.37 -27.56
C ASN A 256 9.19 26.41 -26.86
N LYS A 257 9.52 26.12 -25.60
CA LYS A 257 10.55 26.86 -24.85
C LYS A 257 11.92 26.49 -25.43
N LYS A 258 12.84 27.45 -25.47
CA LYS A 258 14.15 27.29 -26.10
C LYS A 258 15.21 26.95 -25.06
N PHE A 259 15.94 25.86 -25.27
CA PHE A 259 17.30 25.68 -24.78
C PHE A 259 18.13 26.88 -25.21
N CYS A 260 18.78 27.52 -24.24
CA CYS A 260 19.64 28.68 -24.40
C CYS A 260 20.87 28.46 -23.53
N VAL A 261 22.06 28.59 -24.11
CA VAL A 261 23.32 28.57 -23.35
C VAL A 261 23.70 30.02 -23.03
N ALA A 262 24.01 30.31 -21.77
CA ALA A 262 24.32 31.66 -21.32
C ALA A 262 25.77 32.05 -21.67
N ARG A 263 25.96 33.28 -22.19
CA ARG A 263 27.23 33.93 -22.58
C ARG A 263 28.05 33.21 -23.67
N ILE A 264 27.88 33.66 -24.91
CA ILE A 264 28.88 33.52 -25.97
C ILE A 264 30.14 34.32 -25.56
N SER A 265 31.28 33.64 -25.44
CA SER A 265 32.57 34.28 -25.25
C SER A 265 32.98 35.05 -26.51
N LYS A 266 33.15 36.37 -26.42
CA LYS A 266 33.60 37.21 -27.55
C LYS A 266 35.11 37.06 -27.82
N THR A 267 35.56 35.86 -28.19
CA THR A 267 36.92 35.62 -28.75
C THR A 267 37.05 34.18 -29.30
N LYS A 268 36.29 33.79 -30.35
CA LYS A 268 36.58 32.59 -31.18
C LYS A 268 35.78 32.52 -32.49
N SER A 269 35.92 31.41 -33.23
CA SER A 269 35.51 31.23 -34.62
C SER A 269 34.00 31.34 -34.86
N LEU A 270 33.61 32.22 -35.81
CA LEU A 270 32.25 32.36 -36.34
C LEU A 270 31.60 31.03 -36.78
N SER A 271 32.40 30.04 -37.17
CA SER A 271 31.91 28.70 -37.57
C SER A 271 31.39 27.89 -36.38
N VAL A 272 32.08 27.98 -35.23
CA VAL A 272 31.72 27.25 -34.00
C VAL A 272 30.46 27.84 -33.38
N ASP A 273 30.36 29.17 -33.29
CA ASP A 273 29.16 29.85 -32.75
C ASP A 273 27.91 29.56 -33.60
N PHE A 274 28.05 29.52 -34.93
CA PHE A 274 26.97 29.13 -35.84
C PHE A 274 26.60 27.65 -35.70
N GLY A 275 27.60 26.77 -35.61
CA GLY A 275 27.41 25.34 -35.33
C GLY A 275 26.65 25.10 -34.02
N LEU A 276 27.07 25.75 -32.93
CA LEU A 276 26.46 25.66 -31.61
C LEU A 276 25.01 26.13 -31.67
N SER A 277 24.75 27.29 -32.27
CA SER A 277 23.40 27.85 -32.44
C SER A 277 22.48 26.91 -33.24
N ARG A 278 23.00 26.25 -34.28
CA ARG A 278 22.27 25.26 -35.08
C ARG A 278 22.00 23.98 -34.29
N GLY A 279 22.99 23.46 -33.54
CA GLY A 279 22.82 22.30 -32.67
C GLY A 279 21.75 22.54 -31.60
N ILE A 280 21.78 23.72 -30.96
CA ILE A 280 20.76 24.18 -30.00
C ILE A 280 19.36 24.19 -30.64
N ALA A 281 19.23 24.72 -31.86
CA ALA A 281 17.95 24.73 -32.58
C ALA A 281 17.44 23.32 -32.87
N GLU A 282 18.31 22.41 -33.30
CA GLU A 282 17.95 21.01 -33.59
C GLU A 282 17.54 20.24 -32.33
N VAL A 283 18.13 20.52 -31.15
CA VAL A 283 17.62 20.02 -29.84
C VAL A 283 16.20 20.52 -29.58
N ASN A 284 15.96 21.83 -29.76
CA ASN A 284 14.65 22.47 -29.53
C ASN A 284 13.55 22.01 -30.49
N GLU A 285 13.93 21.46 -31.65
CA GLU A 285 13.03 20.86 -32.63
C GLU A 285 12.80 19.36 -32.42
N GLY A 286 13.48 18.73 -31.45
CA GLY A 286 13.39 17.29 -31.17
C GLY A 286 14.25 16.40 -32.07
N LYS A 287 15.14 16.99 -32.88
CA LYS A 287 15.98 16.28 -33.86
C LYS A 287 17.31 15.85 -33.24
N TYR A 288 17.25 15.14 -32.11
CA TYR A 288 18.41 14.88 -31.25
C TYR A 288 19.59 14.22 -31.97
N ALA A 289 19.36 13.31 -32.93
CA ALA A 289 20.44 12.69 -33.71
C ALA A 289 21.22 13.69 -34.59
N HIS A 290 20.54 14.67 -35.19
CA HIS A 290 21.18 15.73 -35.97
C HIS A 290 21.91 16.72 -35.07
N ALA A 291 21.31 17.07 -33.91
CA ALA A 291 21.97 17.87 -32.90
C ALA A 291 23.28 17.23 -32.41
N ILE A 292 23.26 15.93 -32.06
CA ILE A 292 24.45 15.16 -31.67
C ILE A 292 25.51 15.21 -32.76
N ALA A 293 25.15 14.96 -34.04
CA ALA A 293 26.11 15.03 -35.14
C ALA A 293 26.73 16.43 -35.35
N ILE A 294 25.99 17.50 -35.07
CA ILE A 294 26.50 18.88 -35.12
C ILE A 294 27.46 19.14 -33.94
N PHE A 295 27.11 18.73 -32.72
CA PHE A 295 27.99 18.87 -31.57
C PHE A 295 29.25 17.97 -31.69
N ASP A 296 29.13 16.78 -32.29
CA ASP A 296 30.26 15.91 -32.63
C ASP A 296 31.22 16.57 -33.63
N GLN A 297 30.72 17.39 -34.55
CA GLN A 297 31.59 18.17 -35.43
C GLN A 297 32.35 19.24 -34.64
N ILE A 298 31.66 20.00 -33.78
CA ILE A 298 32.30 21.02 -32.93
C ILE A 298 33.34 20.38 -32.02
N LEU A 299 33.04 19.24 -31.39
CA LEU A 299 33.92 18.54 -30.46
C LEU A 299 35.06 17.75 -31.14
N LYS A 300 35.06 17.64 -32.48
CA LYS A 300 36.24 17.23 -33.25
C LYS A 300 37.22 18.38 -33.47
N GLU A 301 36.70 19.61 -33.61
CA GLU A 301 37.49 20.82 -33.81
C GLU A 301 38.00 21.39 -32.46
N GLU A 302 37.13 21.46 -31.44
CA GLU A 302 37.44 21.89 -30.08
C GLU A 302 36.91 20.87 -29.02
N PRO A 303 37.66 19.78 -28.71
CA PRO A 303 37.20 18.71 -27.81
C PRO A 303 36.88 19.12 -26.36
N ALA A 304 37.38 20.28 -25.93
CA ALA A 304 37.22 20.82 -24.58
C ALA A 304 36.13 21.91 -24.48
N TYR A 305 35.33 22.13 -25.53
CA TYR A 305 34.34 23.22 -25.59
C TYR A 305 33.09 22.90 -24.75
N PRO A 306 32.90 23.52 -23.56
CA PRO A 306 31.90 23.08 -22.59
C PRO A 306 30.46 23.20 -23.10
N GLU A 307 30.16 24.22 -23.89
CA GLU A 307 28.82 24.51 -24.40
C GLU A 307 28.33 23.44 -25.40
N ALA A 308 29.24 22.87 -26.21
CA ALA A 308 28.90 21.75 -27.09
C ALA A 308 28.82 20.42 -26.33
N LEU A 309 29.59 20.23 -25.26
CA LEU A 309 29.43 19.07 -24.35
C LEU A 309 28.07 19.12 -23.63
N ILE A 310 27.68 20.28 -23.09
CA ILE A 310 26.34 20.48 -22.48
C ILE A 310 25.25 20.28 -23.53
N GLY A 311 25.42 20.81 -24.75
CA GLY A 311 24.47 20.62 -25.85
C GLY A 311 24.29 19.14 -26.24
N ARG A 312 25.40 18.41 -26.40
CA ARG A 312 25.39 16.98 -26.76
C ARG A 312 24.85 16.11 -25.63
N GLY A 313 25.28 16.36 -24.39
CA GLY A 313 24.74 15.69 -23.20
C GLY A 313 23.24 15.91 -23.04
N THR A 314 22.75 17.13 -23.29
CA THR A 314 21.31 17.42 -23.29
C THR A 314 20.56 16.64 -24.37
N ALA A 315 21.13 16.52 -25.57
CA ALA A 315 20.55 15.71 -26.64
C ALA A 315 20.57 14.19 -26.32
N TYR A 316 21.60 13.69 -25.63
CA TYR A 316 21.63 12.32 -25.11
C TYR A 316 20.58 12.09 -24.02
N ALA A 317 20.43 13.02 -23.07
CA ALA A 317 19.42 12.93 -22.02
C ALA A 317 17.99 12.88 -22.60
N PHE A 318 17.68 13.70 -23.61
CA PHE A 318 16.40 13.64 -24.31
C PHE A 318 16.17 12.32 -25.06
N LYS A 319 17.24 11.63 -25.49
CA LYS A 319 17.16 10.26 -26.05
C LYS A 319 17.07 9.16 -24.98
N ARG A 320 17.02 9.52 -23.68
CA ARG A 320 17.18 8.62 -22.53
C ARG A 320 18.52 7.86 -22.50
N GLU A 321 19.56 8.38 -23.15
CA GLU A 321 20.93 7.88 -23.06
C GLU A 321 21.64 8.59 -21.88
N LEU A 322 21.16 8.33 -20.65
CA LEU A 322 21.52 9.11 -19.45
C LEU A 322 23.01 8.99 -19.07
N ASP A 323 23.62 7.81 -19.17
CA ASP A 323 25.05 7.63 -18.89
C ASP A 323 25.94 8.46 -19.83
N ALA A 324 25.57 8.52 -21.11
CA ALA A 324 26.26 9.32 -22.12
C ALA A 324 26.10 10.82 -21.85
N ALA A 325 24.92 11.23 -21.36
CA ALA A 325 24.68 12.60 -20.91
C ALA A 325 25.55 12.96 -19.69
N ILE A 326 25.56 12.12 -18.66
CA ILE A 326 26.36 12.31 -17.44
C ILE A 326 27.86 12.36 -17.76
N ALA A 327 28.35 11.53 -18.69
CA ALA A 327 29.73 11.55 -19.15
C ALA A 327 30.10 12.88 -19.83
N ASP A 328 29.23 13.43 -20.68
CA ASP A 328 29.46 14.70 -21.35
C ASP A 328 29.34 15.90 -20.39
N PHE A 329 28.36 15.91 -19.47
CA PHE A 329 28.25 16.94 -18.44
C PHE A 329 29.46 16.90 -17.48
N SER A 330 29.95 15.71 -17.12
CA SER A 330 31.14 15.57 -16.28
C SER A 330 32.40 16.09 -16.98
N LYS A 331 32.54 15.88 -18.30
CA LYS A 331 33.62 16.51 -19.08
C LYS A 331 33.47 18.02 -19.15
N ALA A 332 32.25 18.54 -19.33
CA ALA A 332 32.01 19.99 -19.32
C ALA A 332 32.42 20.63 -17.98
N ILE A 333 32.12 19.96 -16.86
CA ILE A 333 32.53 20.36 -15.50
C ILE A 333 34.06 20.26 -15.33
N GLN A 334 34.71 19.21 -15.85
CA GLN A 334 36.18 19.08 -15.81
C GLN A 334 36.89 20.21 -16.58
N PHE A 335 36.38 20.60 -17.75
CA PHE A 335 36.95 21.68 -18.55
C PHE A 335 36.57 23.08 -18.06
N ASN A 336 35.39 23.23 -17.43
CA ASN A 336 34.94 24.47 -16.82
C ASN A 336 34.13 24.18 -15.53
N PRO A 337 34.80 24.15 -14.36
CA PRO A 337 34.13 23.91 -13.08
C PRO A 337 33.05 24.95 -12.72
N SER A 338 33.11 26.15 -13.32
CA SER A 338 32.13 27.23 -13.12
C SER A 338 30.89 27.12 -14.03
N ALA A 339 30.75 26.04 -14.81
CA ALA A 339 29.60 25.82 -15.69
C ALA A 339 28.36 25.32 -14.91
N GLY A 340 27.66 26.23 -14.21
CA GLY A 340 26.47 25.91 -13.39
C GLY A 340 25.37 25.11 -14.11
N GLU A 341 25.11 25.38 -15.40
CA GLU A 341 24.17 24.58 -16.21
C GLU A 341 24.63 23.12 -16.37
N ALA A 342 25.95 22.84 -16.44
CA ALA A 342 26.45 21.47 -16.53
C ALA A 342 26.21 20.69 -15.21
N TRP A 343 26.43 21.35 -14.06
CA TRP A 343 26.08 20.80 -12.75
C TRP A 343 24.59 20.49 -12.64
N LYS A 344 23.72 21.46 -12.98
CA LYS A 344 22.26 21.27 -12.98
C LYS A 344 21.82 20.09 -13.86
N ARG A 345 22.34 20.03 -15.09
CA ARG A 345 21.99 18.98 -16.07
C ARG A 345 22.49 17.61 -15.66
N ARG A 346 23.67 17.52 -15.04
CA ARG A 346 24.16 16.25 -14.47
C ARG A 346 23.29 15.81 -13.30
N GLY A 347 22.95 16.71 -12.37
CA GLY A 347 22.03 16.41 -11.27
C GLY A 347 20.65 15.92 -11.76
N GLN A 348 20.08 16.57 -12.78
CA GLN A 348 18.84 16.10 -13.43
C GLN A 348 18.96 14.68 -14.02
N ALA A 349 20.07 14.39 -14.72
CA ALA A 349 20.29 13.08 -15.33
C ALA A 349 20.54 11.97 -14.29
N ARG A 350 21.27 12.29 -13.21
CA ARG A 350 21.52 11.41 -12.06
C ARG A 350 20.24 11.09 -11.29
N ALA A 351 19.42 12.11 -11.02
CA ALA A 351 18.10 11.92 -10.41
C ALA A 351 17.17 11.05 -11.26
N ALA A 352 17.33 11.04 -12.59
CA ALA A 352 16.59 10.17 -13.49
C ALA A 352 17.13 8.71 -13.54
N LEU A 353 18.38 8.47 -13.09
CA LEU A 353 18.95 7.14 -12.84
C LEU A 353 18.72 6.63 -11.40
N GLY A 354 18.23 7.49 -10.49
CA GLY A 354 18.08 7.17 -9.06
C GLY A 354 19.32 7.46 -8.21
N GLU A 355 20.37 8.06 -8.79
CA GLU A 355 21.57 8.59 -8.10
C GLU A 355 21.19 9.87 -7.33
N PHE A 356 20.35 9.74 -6.29
CA PHE A 356 19.74 10.88 -5.62
C PHE A 356 20.73 11.70 -4.78
N VAL A 357 21.69 11.06 -4.10
CA VAL A 357 22.69 11.77 -3.27
C VAL A 357 23.57 12.65 -4.15
N GLU A 358 24.12 12.06 -5.21
CA GLU A 358 24.96 12.72 -6.20
C GLU A 358 24.20 13.80 -6.97
N ALA A 359 22.89 13.62 -7.19
CA ALA A 359 22.02 14.64 -7.76
C ALA A 359 21.80 15.83 -6.81
N ILE A 360 21.63 15.59 -5.51
CA ILE A 360 21.51 16.65 -4.49
C ILE A 360 22.82 17.43 -4.38
N GLU A 361 23.97 16.75 -4.38
CA GLU A 361 25.30 17.37 -4.44
C GLU A 361 25.43 18.27 -5.68
N ASP A 362 25.12 17.74 -6.88
CA ASP A 362 25.21 18.48 -8.14
C ASP A 362 24.26 19.68 -8.23
N LEU A 363 23.01 19.54 -7.77
CA LEU A 363 22.03 20.63 -7.76
C LEU A 363 22.38 21.70 -6.72
N THR A 364 22.95 21.31 -5.58
CA THR A 364 23.48 22.24 -4.58
C THR A 364 24.67 23.03 -5.15
N LYS A 365 25.57 22.37 -5.88
CA LYS A 365 26.66 23.06 -6.61
C LYS A 365 26.14 24.00 -7.69
N ALA A 366 25.06 23.64 -8.39
CA ALA A 366 24.44 24.53 -9.36
C ALA A 366 23.88 25.82 -8.73
N LEU A 367 23.34 25.77 -7.50
CA LEU A 367 22.86 26.94 -6.74
C LEU A 367 23.98 27.89 -6.31
N GLU A 368 25.23 27.43 -6.18
CA GLU A 368 26.39 28.31 -5.91
C GLU A 368 26.66 29.27 -7.09
N PHE A 369 26.32 28.85 -8.32
CA PHE A 369 26.50 29.66 -9.54
C PHE A 369 25.23 30.44 -9.92
N GLU A 370 24.05 29.86 -9.71
CA GLU A 370 22.75 30.51 -9.94
C GLU A 370 21.97 30.66 -8.63
N THR A 371 22.46 31.54 -7.75
CA THR A 371 21.81 31.86 -6.47
C THR A 371 20.35 32.28 -6.69
N ASN A 372 19.42 31.72 -5.93
CA ASN A 372 17.97 31.94 -6.04
C ASN A 372 17.37 31.55 -7.41
N SER A 373 17.88 30.48 -8.05
CA SER A 373 17.26 29.88 -9.23
C SER A 373 16.07 29.00 -8.83
N ALA A 374 14.85 29.47 -9.12
CA ALA A 374 13.62 28.72 -8.84
C ALA A 374 13.56 27.36 -9.57
N ASP A 375 14.20 27.25 -10.74
CA ASP A 375 14.35 26.02 -11.54
C ASP A 375 15.18 24.97 -10.77
N ILE A 376 16.31 25.38 -10.20
CA ILE A 376 17.20 24.45 -9.45
C ILE A 376 16.60 24.09 -8.09
N LEU A 377 15.98 25.06 -7.38
CA LEU A 377 15.27 24.80 -6.13
C LEU A 377 14.09 23.83 -6.35
N HIS A 378 13.34 24.00 -7.44
CA HIS A 378 12.26 23.07 -7.80
C HIS A 378 12.78 21.64 -8.02
N GLU A 379 13.83 21.48 -8.83
CA GLU A 379 14.42 20.18 -9.11
C GLU A 379 15.03 19.56 -7.84
N ARG A 380 15.82 20.30 -7.05
CA ARG A 380 16.41 19.79 -5.80
C ARG A 380 15.33 19.43 -4.78
N GLY A 381 14.27 20.22 -4.68
CA GLY A 381 13.10 19.89 -3.87
C GLY A 381 12.40 18.59 -4.30
N ILE A 382 12.28 18.32 -5.60
CA ILE A 382 11.78 17.03 -6.11
C ILE A 382 12.74 15.89 -5.79
N VAL A 383 14.05 16.09 -5.95
CA VAL A 383 15.05 15.05 -5.66
C VAL A 383 15.06 14.73 -4.16
N ASN A 384 15.07 15.73 -3.29
CA ASN A 384 14.91 15.58 -1.84
C ASN A 384 13.60 14.83 -1.51
N PHE A 385 12.48 15.19 -2.14
CA PHE A 385 11.20 14.49 -1.96
C PHE A 385 11.29 13.00 -2.34
N LYS A 386 11.93 12.67 -3.47
CA LYS A 386 12.13 11.28 -3.92
C LYS A 386 13.11 10.51 -3.04
N PHE A 387 14.15 11.18 -2.56
CA PHE A 387 15.14 10.66 -1.62
C PHE A 387 14.58 10.46 -0.20
N LYS A 388 13.42 11.08 0.09
CA LYS A 388 12.69 11.10 1.38
C LYS A 388 13.27 12.08 2.42
N GLU A 389 14.00 13.09 1.97
CA GLU A 389 14.42 14.24 2.77
C GLU A 389 13.33 15.32 2.72
N PHE A 390 12.25 15.09 3.45
CA PHE A 390 11.01 15.85 3.32
C PHE A 390 11.10 17.29 3.82
N ASP A 391 11.82 17.56 4.91
CA ASP A 391 11.98 18.93 5.41
C ASP A 391 12.78 19.78 4.42
N ALA A 392 13.92 19.25 3.92
CA ALA A 392 14.71 19.88 2.87
C ALA A 392 13.93 20.06 1.56
N ALA A 393 13.06 19.09 1.21
CA ALA A 393 12.15 19.23 0.07
C ALA A 393 11.15 20.38 0.26
N VAL A 394 10.54 20.50 1.44
CA VAL A 394 9.60 21.59 1.75
C VAL A 394 10.29 22.94 1.73
N GLU A 395 11.50 23.07 2.29
CA GLU A 395 12.29 24.31 2.25
C GLU A 395 12.58 24.76 0.80
N ASP A 396 13.11 23.86 -0.03
CA ASP A 396 13.41 24.13 -1.44
C ASP A 396 12.16 24.48 -2.25
N LEU A 397 11.06 23.74 -2.06
CA LEU A 397 9.81 23.96 -2.79
C LEU A 397 9.11 25.25 -2.34
N LEU A 398 9.19 25.62 -1.06
CA LEU A 398 8.69 26.91 -0.55
C LEU A 398 9.52 28.07 -1.10
N ALA A 399 10.84 27.95 -1.12
CA ALA A 399 11.72 28.95 -1.74
C ALA A 399 11.44 29.07 -3.26
N CYS A 400 11.19 27.95 -3.94
CA CYS A 400 10.77 27.94 -5.34
C CYS A 400 9.47 28.74 -5.56
N VAL A 401 8.38 28.46 -4.84
CA VAL A 401 7.09 29.17 -5.07
C VAL A 401 7.12 30.64 -4.65
N GLN A 402 8.04 31.05 -3.77
CA GLN A 402 8.29 32.47 -3.48
C GLN A 402 8.88 33.21 -4.69
N LEU A 403 9.75 32.53 -5.46
CA LEU A 403 10.45 33.07 -6.63
C LEU A 403 9.65 32.90 -7.94
N ASP A 404 8.92 31.80 -8.09
CA ASP A 404 8.04 31.48 -9.22
C ASP A 404 6.66 31.01 -8.72
N ARG A 405 5.77 31.98 -8.51
CA ARG A 405 4.40 31.77 -8.06
C ARG A 405 3.52 31.01 -9.07
N ASP A 406 3.99 30.79 -10.30
CA ASP A 406 3.26 30.00 -11.30
C ASP A 406 3.74 28.54 -11.34
N ASN A 407 4.61 28.09 -10.42
CA ASN A 407 5.12 26.71 -10.41
C ASN A 407 4.10 25.71 -9.82
N LYS A 408 3.12 25.32 -10.66
CA LYS A 408 2.12 24.28 -10.35
C LYS A 408 2.74 22.96 -9.86
N SER A 409 3.93 22.59 -10.36
CA SER A 409 4.59 21.35 -9.93
C SER A 409 5.10 21.48 -8.49
N ALA A 410 5.74 22.59 -8.14
CA ALA A 410 6.16 22.83 -6.77
C ALA A 410 4.98 22.82 -5.79
N TYR A 411 3.87 23.49 -6.11
CA TYR A 411 2.63 23.39 -5.32
C TYR A 411 2.05 21.96 -5.25
N THR A 412 2.27 21.11 -6.26
CA THR A 412 1.80 19.71 -6.25
C THR A 412 2.61 18.87 -5.27
N TYR A 413 3.94 19.05 -5.21
CA TYR A 413 4.78 18.37 -4.23
C TYR A 413 4.57 18.92 -2.80
N LEU A 414 4.34 20.23 -2.64
CA LEU A 414 3.92 20.82 -1.36
C LEU A 414 2.57 20.26 -0.90
N PHE A 415 1.59 20.06 -1.80
CA PHE A 415 0.34 19.39 -1.47
C PHE A 415 0.57 17.97 -0.92
N TYR A 416 1.46 17.17 -1.52
CA TYR A 416 1.74 15.82 -1.02
C TYR A 416 2.39 15.83 0.37
N GLN A 417 3.25 16.80 0.66
CA GLN A 417 3.84 16.99 1.99
C GLN A 417 2.80 17.43 3.04
N ASP A 418 1.97 18.42 2.70
CA ASP A 418 0.95 18.95 3.59
C ASP A 418 -0.39 18.19 3.52
N ILE A 419 -0.46 16.99 2.91
CA ILE A 419 -1.71 16.20 2.79
C ILE A 419 -2.33 15.86 4.15
N SER A 420 -1.53 15.80 5.22
CA SER A 420 -1.99 15.63 6.61
C SER A 420 -2.60 16.91 7.22
N LYS A 421 -2.38 18.08 6.61
CA LYS A 421 -2.80 19.40 7.07
C LYS A 421 -3.83 19.96 6.06
N PRO A 422 -5.12 19.62 6.20
CA PRO A 422 -6.10 19.77 5.11
C PRO A 422 -6.28 21.21 4.62
N THR A 423 -6.10 22.21 5.48
CA THR A 423 -6.14 23.63 5.09
C THR A 423 -5.02 23.98 4.12
N LYS A 424 -3.77 23.65 4.45
CA LYS A 424 -2.61 23.90 3.59
C LYS A 424 -2.66 23.11 2.28
N ALA A 425 -3.09 21.85 2.34
CA ALA A 425 -3.31 21.04 1.15
C ALA A 425 -4.35 21.68 0.22
N GLN A 426 -5.47 22.15 0.77
CA GLN A 426 -6.52 22.85 0.02
C GLN A 426 -6.04 24.20 -0.54
N GLU A 427 -5.21 24.94 0.19
CA GLU A 427 -4.58 26.19 -0.27
C GLU A 427 -3.66 25.94 -1.47
N CYS A 428 -2.77 24.93 -1.41
CA CYS A 428 -1.89 24.55 -2.52
C CYS A 428 -2.68 24.21 -3.79
N LEU A 429 -3.72 23.38 -3.66
CA LEU A 429 -4.59 23.01 -4.78
C LEU A 429 -5.40 24.20 -5.32
N SER A 430 -5.78 25.15 -4.45
CA SER A 430 -6.45 26.37 -4.87
C SER A 430 -5.53 27.32 -5.62
N GLN A 431 -4.24 27.42 -5.24
CA GLN A 431 -3.22 28.15 -6.01
C GLN A 431 -3.02 27.52 -7.39
N ILE A 432 -2.88 26.19 -7.48
CA ILE A 432 -2.73 25.49 -8.77
C ILE A 432 -3.89 25.80 -9.72
N LEU A 433 -5.13 25.80 -9.22
CA LEU A 433 -6.33 26.08 -10.02
C LEU A 433 -6.53 27.57 -10.34
N GLN A 434 -5.94 28.49 -9.57
CA GLN A 434 -5.84 29.91 -9.92
C GLN A 434 -4.84 30.15 -11.06
N ILE A 435 -3.72 29.41 -11.07
CA ILE A 435 -2.70 29.45 -12.12
C ILE A 435 -3.22 28.80 -13.42
N ASP A 436 -3.91 27.66 -13.31
CA ASP A 436 -4.47 26.93 -14.45
C ASP A 436 -5.74 26.15 -14.09
N ALA A 437 -6.89 26.74 -14.43
CA ALA A 437 -8.21 26.13 -14.25
C ALA A 437 -8.48 24.90 -15.15
N ARG A 438 -7.57 24.54 -16.08
CA ARG A 438 -7.65 23.30 -16.87
C ARG A 438 -6.60 22.26 -16.45
N PHE A 439 -6.08 22.35 -15.23
CA PHE A 439 -5.18 21.34 -14.69
C PHE A 439 -5.96 20.19 -14.03
N SER A 440 -6.37 19.20 -14.83
CA SER A 440 -7.17 18.02 -14.41
C SER A 440 -6.66 17.38 -13.11
N ARG A 441 -5.35 17.17 -12.99
CA ARG A 441 -4.71 16.57 -11.80
C ARG A 441 -5.02 17.33 -10.50
N ALA A 442 -5.20 18.65 -10.50
CA ALA A 442 -5.60 19.36 -9.27
C ALA A 442 -7.05 19.08 -8.86
N TYR A 443 -7.96 18.86 -9.81
CA TYR A 443 -9.32 18.40 -9.50
C TYR A 443 -9.31 16.96 -8.96
N HIS A 444 -8.49 16.07 -9.53
CA HIS A 444 -8.27 14.74 -8.94
C HIS A 444 -7.77 14.83 -7.50
N LEU A 445 -6.67 15.56 -7.26
CA LEU A 445 -6.05 15.66 -5.94
C LEU A 445 -6.94 16.36 -4.90
N ARG A 446 -7.74 17.35 -5.30
CA ARG A 446 -8.72 17.99 -4.41
C ARG A 446 -9.92 17.07 -4.13
N GLY A 447 -10.35 16.30 -5.13
CA GLY A 447 -11.30 15.20 -4.95
C GLY A 447 -10.79 14.12 -3.98
N LEU A 448 -9.51 13.76 -4.06
CA LEU A 448 -8.85 12.82 -3.14
C LEU A 448 -8.80 13.35 -1.71
N LEU A 449 -8.46 14.63 -1.53
CA LEU A 449 -8.49 15.29 -0.22
C LEU A 449 -9.92 15.32 0.36
N PHE A 450 -10.93 15.71 -0.43
CA PHE A 450 -12.32 15.70 0.01
C PHE A 450 -12.85 14.29 0.30
N HIS A 451 -12.49 13.29 -0.50
CA HIS A 451 -12.80 11.88 -0.25
C HIS A 451 -12.20 11.42 1.09
N ALA A 452 -10.91 11.68 1.33
CA ALA A 452 -10.23 11.31 2.57
C ALA A 452 -10.85 11.96 3.82
N MET A 453 -11.40 13.17 3.70
CA MET A 453 -12.14 13.87 4.77
C MET A 453 -13.61 13.43 4.92
N GLY A 454 -14.09 12.49 4.11
CA GLY A 454 -15.49 12.04 4.07
C GLY A 454 -16.46 13.06 3.43
N GLU A 455 -15.95 14.11 2.79
CA GLU A 455 -16.73 15.17 2.12
C GLU A 455 -17.08 14.77 0.66
N HIS A 456 -17.61 13.56 0.47
CA HIS A 456 -17.80 12.94 -0.85
C HIS A 456 -18.62 13.77 -1.85
N ARG A 457 -19.52 14.66 -1.40
CA ARG A 457 -20.28 15.56 -2.30
C ARG A 457 -19.39 16.59 -2.98
N LYS A 458 -18.43 17.16 -2.25
CA LYS A 458 -17.44 18.10 -2.79
C LYS A 458 -16.45 17.38 -3.69
N ALA A 459 -16.05 16.16 -3.31
CA ALA A 459 -15.25 15.28 -4.16
C ALA A 459 -15.96 14.98 -5.50
N ILE A 460 -17.26 14.60 -5.48
CA ILE A 460 -18.04 14.38 -6.71
C ILE A 460 -18.04 15.62 -7.62
N ASN A 461 -18.19 16.82 -7.04
CA ASN A 461 -18.19 18.06 -7.81
C ASN A 461 -16.84 18.29 -8.49
N ASP A 462 -15.73 18.24 -7.74
CA ASP A 462 -14.39 18.45 -8.30
C ASP A 462 -14.02 17.39 -9.33
N LEU A 463 -14.25 16.10 -9.04
CA LEU A 463 -13.93 15.00 -9.95
C LEU A 463 -14.78 15.07 -11.22
N SER A 464 -16.00 15.61 -11.13
CA SER A 464 -16.82 15.88 -12.32
C SER A 464 -16.25 17.01 -13.17
N ILE A 465 -15.71 18.08 -12.56
CA ILE A 465 -15.02 19.14 -13.31
C ILE A 465 -13.73 18.58 -13.94
N GLY A 466 -12.94 17.79 -13.20
CA GLY A 466 -11.77 17.07 -13.75
C GLY A 466 -12.13 16.24 -14.98
N LEU A 467 -13.22 15.48 -14.92
CA LEU A 467 -13.73 14.67 -16.05
C LEU A 467 -14.36 15.49 -17.21
N THR A 468 -14.57 16.80 -17.05
CA THR A 468 -14.85 17.70 -18.19
C THR A 468 -13.59 18.25 -18.85
N VAL A 469 -12.45 18.16 -18.19
CA VAL A 469 -11.13 18.56 -18.72
C VAL A 469 -10.44 17.37 -19.38
N ASP A 470 -10.46 16.20 -18.73
CA ASP A 470 -9.96 14.93 -19.25
C ASP A 470 -10.98 13.82 -19.01
N GLY A 471 -11.66 13.37 -20.07
CA GLY A 471 -12.72 12.36 -19.98
C GLY A 471 -12.21 10.94 -19.76
N ALA A 472 -10.93 10.67 -20.02
CA ALA A 472 -10.31 9.34 -19.89
C ALA A 472 -9.58 9.15 -18.55
N ASN A 473 -9.78 10.06 -17.58
CA ASN A 473 -9.07 10.02 -16.32
C ASN A 473 -9.55 8.87 -15.39
N VAL A 474 -8.87 7.72 -15.46
CA VAL A 474 -9.21 6.52 -14.66
C VAL A 474 -9.21 6.78 -13.15
N GLU A 475 -8.34 7.65 -12.65
CA GLU A 475 -8.28 8.01 -11.23
C GLU A 475 -9.54 8.78 -10.81
N CYS A 476 -9.95 9.79 -11.59
CA CYS A 476 -11.19 10.52 -11.35
C CYS A 476 -12.43 9.62 -11.48
N LEU A 477 -12.49 8.72 -12.48
CA LEU A 477 -13.61 7.78 -12.63
C LEU A 477 -13.74 6.87 -11.41
N TYR A 478 -12.66 6.17 -11.04
CA TYR A 478 -12.64 5.28 -9.88
C TYR A 478 -13.02 6.01 -8.58
N LEU A 479 -12.42 7.18 -8.34
CA LEU A 479 -12.64 7.93 -7.10
C LEU A 479 -14.04 8.56 -7.04
N ARG A 480 -14.59 9.02 -8.17
CA ARG A 480 -15.95 9.55 -8.24
C ARG A 480 -16.97 8.43 -8.07
N ALA A 481 -16.72 7.24 -8.65
CA ALA A 481 -17.52 6.04 -8.42
C ALA A 481 -17.55 5.65 -6.93
N SER A 482 -16.41 5.68 -6.25
CA SER A 482 -16.31 5.46 -4.79
C SER A 482 -17.14 6.49 -4.00
N CYS A 483 -17.05 7.77 -4.35
CA CYS A 483 -17.88 8.80 -3.73
C CYS A 483 -19.39 8.57 -3.98
N TYR A 484 -19.78 8.22 -5.22
CA TYR A 484 -21.17 7.92 -5.57
C TYR A 484 -21.71 6.71 -4.79
N HIS A 485 -20.91 5.65 -4.64
CA HIS A 485 -21.23 4.49 -3.81
C HIS A 485 -21.44 4.91 -2.35
N ALA A 486 -20.51 5.67 -1.76
CA ALA A 486 -20.62 6.16 -0.39
C ALA A 486 -21.89 7.01 -0.16
N VAL A 487 -22.31 7.87 -1.10
CA VAL A 487 -23.56 8.65 -0.96
C VAL A 487 -24.84 7.92 -1.40
N GLY A 488 -24.74 6.64 -1.80
CA GLY A 488 -25.88 5.81 -2.21
C GLY A 488 -26.41 6.08 -3.63
N GLN A 489 -25.63 6.74 -4.49
CA GLN A 489 -25.90 6.95 -5.91
C GLN A 489 -25.34 5.76 -6.73
N TYR A 490 -25.88 4.57 -6.49
CA TYR A 490 -25.31 3.32 -7.00
C TYR A 490 -25.33 3.20 -8.53
N LYS A 491 -26.26 3.89 -9.22
CA LYS A 491 -26.33 3.88 -10.69
C LYS A 491 -25.14 4.63 -11.29
N GLU A 492 -24.87 5.80 -10.74
CA GLU A 492 -23.77 6.68 -11.10
C GLU A 492 -22.43 6.01 -10.73
N ALA A 493 -22.35 5.37 -9.56
CA ALA A 493 -21.20 4.56 -9.16
C ALA A 493 -20.88 3.41 -10.12
N VAL A 494 -21.87 2.56 -10.46
CA VAL A 494 -21.67 1.44 -11.38
C VAL A 494 -21.28 1.93 -12.78
N LYS A 495 -21.87 3.03 -13.26
CA LYS A 495 -21.51 3.64 -14.55
C LYS A 495 -20.03 4.06 -14.59
N ASP A 496 -19.55 4.75 -13.56
CA ASP A 496 -18.17 5.23 -13.53
C ASP A 496 -17.16 4.10 -13.27
N TYR A 497 -17.52 3.06 -12.51
CA TYR A 497 -16.69 1.85 -12.39
C TYR A 497 -16.60 1.09 -13.72
N ASP A 498 -17.68 0.97 -14.47
CA ASP A 498 -17.65 0.35 -15.81
C ASP A 498 -16.81 1.17 -16.78
N ALA A 499 -16.95 2.49 -16.78
CA ALA A 499 -16.07 3.37 -17.57
C ALA A 499 -14.58 3.22 -17.18
N ALA A 500 -14.25 3.02 -15.90
CA ALA A 500 -12.88 2.77 -15.47
C ALA A 500 -12.35 1.39 -15.94
N LEU A 501 -13.21 0.36 -15.96
CA LEU A 501 -12.89 -0.98 -16.44
C LEU A 501 -12.71 -1.06 -17.96
N ASP A 502 -13.45 -0.25 -18.72
CA ASP A 502 -13.44 -0.24 -20.19
C ASP A 502 -12.28 0.58 -20.78
N LEU A 503 -11.50 1.32 -19.97
CA LEU A 503 -10.36 2.12 -20.44
C LEU A 503 -9.15 1.27 -20.84
N GLU A 504 -8.57 1.54 -22.00
CA GLU A 504 -7.23 1.07 -22.35
C GLU A 504 -6.17 1.87 -21.56
N LEU A 505 -5.26 1.16 -20.87
CA LEU A 505 -4.28 1.77 -19.98
C LEU A 505 -2.84 1.64 -20.50
N ASP A 506 -2.08 2.71 -20.29
CA ASP A 506 -0.67 2.87 -20.63
C ASP A 506 0.29 2.27 -19.58
N SER A 507 -0.14 2.18 -18.31
CA SER A 507 0.71 1.72 -17.19
C SER A 507 0.06 0.64 -16.30
N MET A 508 0.92 -0.21 -15.72
CA MET A 508 0.51 -1.28 -14.80
C MET A 508 -0.01 -0.74 -13.46
N ASP A 509 0.42 0.44 -13.03
CA ASP A 509 -0.07 1.04 -11.79
C ASP A 509 -1.54 1.45 -11.90
N LYS A 510 -1.97 1.96 -13.07
CA LYS A 510 -3.37 2.28 -13.34
C LYS A 510 -4.23 1.01 -13.43
N PHE A 511 -3.66 -0.13 -13.85
CA PHE A 511 -4.37 -1.43 -13.92
C PHE A 511 -4.85 -1.92 -12.54
N VAL A 512 -4.15 -1.55 -11.46
CA VAL A 512 -4.62 -1.81 -10.08
C VAL A 512 -5.95 -1.11 -9.79
N LEU A 513 -6.20 0.07 -10.37
CA LEU A 513 -7.47 0.78 -10.23
C LEU A 513 -8.61 0.07 -10.95
N GLN A 514 -8.35 -0.62 -12.06
CA GLN A 514 -9.34 -1.47 -12.73
C GLN A 514 -9.69 -2.69 -11.86
N CYS A 515 -8.67 -3.35 -11.28
CA CYS A 515 -8.89 -4.43 -10.32
C CYS A 515 -9.74 -3.96 -9.13
N LEU A 516 -9.47 -2.78 -8.59
CA LEU A 516 -10.27 -2.18 -7.51
C LEU A 516 -11.68 -1.78 -7.97
N ALA A 517 -11.83 -1.19 -9.16
CA ALA A 517 -13.13 -0.82 -9.74
C ALA A 517 -14.06 -2.03 -9.87
N PHE A 518 -13.52 -3.19 -10.25
CA PHE A 518 -14.24 -4.46 -10.26
C PHE A 518 -14.83 -4.81 -8.88
N TYR A 519 -13.98 -4.92 -7.84
CA TYR A 519 -14.45 -5.33 -6.51
C TYR A 519 -15.43 -4.29 -5.94
N GLN A 520 -15.14 -3.01 -6.13
CA GLN A 520 -15.99 -1.93 -5.66
C GLN A 520 -17.34 -1.86 -6.36
N LYS A 521 -17.41 -2.13 -7.67
CA LYS A 521 -18.68 -2.30 -8.39
C LYS A 521 -19.54 -3.41 -7.78
N GLU A 522 -18.95 -4.57 -7.49
CA GLU A 522 -19.69 -5.68 -6.87
C GLU A 522 -20.18 -5.33 -5.45
N ILE A 523 -19.36 -4.67 -4.62
CA ILE A 523 -19.80 -4.20 -3.28
C ILE A 523 -20.88 -3.10 -3.39
N ALA A 524 -20.83 -2.24 -4.42
CA ALA A 524 -21.88 -1.26 -4.70
C ALA A 524 -23.21 -1.95 -5.07
N LEU A 525 -23.16 -3.00 -5.90
CA LEU A 525 -24.32 -3.84 -6.23
C LEU A 525 -24.86 -4.57 -4.99
N TYR A 526 -23.99 -5.12 -4.14
CA TYR A 526 -24.38 -5.74 -2.88
C TYR A 526 -25.11 -4.75 -1.96
N THR A 527 -24.53 -3.57 -1.74
CA THR A 527 -25.11 -2.52 -0.87
C THR A 527 -26.46 -2.04 -1.43
N ALA A 528 -26.55 -1.85 -2.75
CA ALA A 528 -27.80 -1.55 -3.44
C ALA A 528 -28.86 -2.67 -3.27
N SER A 529 -28.46 -3.94 -3.26
CA SER A 529 -29.36 -5.09 -3.04
C SER A 529 -29.93 -5.13 -1.62
N LYS A 530 -29.15 -4.67 -0.63
CA LYS A 530 -29.51 -4.58 0.79
C LYS A 530 -30.22 -3.27 1.16
N PHE A 531 -30.29 -2.29 0.26
CA PHE A 531 -30.78 -0.92 0.52
C PHE A 531 -32.07 -0.83 1.36
N ASN A 532 -33.12 -1.58 0.98
CA ASN A 532 -34.42 -1.57 1.69
C ASN A 532 -34.51 -2.61 2.83
N ARG A 533 -33.46 -3.40 3.08
CA ARG A 533 -33.43 -4.35 4.21
C ARG A 533 -33.01 -3.64 5.48
N GLU A 534 -33.40 -4.21 6.62
CA GLU A 534 -32.98 -3.71 7.92
C GLU A 534 -31.45 -3.77 8.04
N PHE A 535 -30.83 -2.72 8.59
CA PHE A 535 -29.37 -2.60 8.61
C PHE A 535 -28.68 -3.71 9.41
N CYS A 536 -29.36 -4.32 10.40
CA CYS A 536 -28.84 -5.49 11.12
C CYS A 536 -28.55 -6.70 10.20
N TRP A 537 -29.18 -6.79 9.02
CA TRP A 537 -28.93 -7.81 7.99
C TRP A 537 -27.93 -7.39 6.89
N PHE A 538 -27.20 -6.29 7.12
CA PHE A 538 -25.99 -5.96 6.37
C PHE A 538 -24.83 -6.74 7.01
N ASP A 539 -24.23 -7.66 6.25
CA ASP A 539 -23.20 -8.58 6.71
C ASP A 539 -22.31 -8.97 5.52
N ILE A 540 -21.28 -8.18 5.25
CA ILE A 540 -20.31 -8.48 4.18
C ILE A 540 -19.59 -9.80 4.48
N ASP A 541 -19.35 -10.12 5.75
CA ASP A 541 -18.58 -11.28 6.15
C ASP A 541 -19.33 -12.60 5.95
N GLY A 542 -20.64 -12.60 6.13
CA GLY A 542 -21.53 -13.73 5.89
C GLY A 542 -22.08 -13.83 4.46
N ASP A 543 -22.38 -12.70 3.79
CA ASP A 543 -23.01 -12.71 2.46
C ASP A 543 -22.02 -12.72 1.28
N ILE A 544 -20.78 -12.24 1.46
CA ILE A 544 -19.76 -12.17 0.38
C ILE A 544 -18.76 -13.31 0.53
N ASP A 545 -18.46 -13.95 -0.59
CA ASP A 545 -17.59 -15.11 -0.69
C ASP A 545 -16.19 -14.85 -0.08
N PRO A 546 -15.63 -15.81 0.72
CA PRO A 546 -14.31 -15.67 1.32
C PRO A 546 -13.17 -15.41 0.31
N LEU A 547 -13.19 -16.05 -0.86
CA LEU A 547 -12.18 -15.89 -1.90
C LEU A 547 -12.26 -14.49 -2.54
N PHE A 548 -13.48 -13.98 -2.77
CA PHE A 548 -13.69 -12.61 -3.23
C PHE A 548 -13.11 -11.59 -2.24
N LYS A 549 -13.45 -11.72 -0.95
CA LYS A 549 -12.96 -10.80 0.09
C LYS A 549 -11.44 -10.82 0.17
N GLU A 550 -10.83 -12.00 0.11
CA GLU A 550 -9.38 -12.15 0.12
C GLU A 550 -8.71 -11.47 -1.07
N TYR A 551 -9.18 -11.74 -2.29
CA TYR A 551 -8.65 -11.13 -3.51
C TYR A 551 -8.84 -9.61 -3.52
N TRP A 552 -9.96 -9.11 -3.01
CA TRP A 552 -10.21 -7.68 -2.83
C TRP A 552 -9.22 -7.05 -1.83
N CYS A 553 -9.04 -7.65 -0.63
CA CYS A 553 -8.10 -7.18 0.38
C CYS A 553 -6.64 -7.21 -0.09
N LYS A 554 -6.25 -8.24 -0.86
CA LYS A 554 -4.92 -8.40 -1.49
C LYS A 554 -4.77 -7.61 -2.81
N ARG A 555 -5.84 -6.99 -3.33
CA ARG A 555 -5.88 -6.25 -4.62
C ARG A 555 -5.44 -7.07 -5.83
N LEU A 556 -5.73 -8.36 -5.82
CA LEU A 556 -5.36 -9.29 -6.88
C LEU A 556 -6.25 -9.11 -8.13
N HIS A 557 -5.77 -9.58 -9.28
CA HIS A 557 -6.54 -9.53 -10.52
C HIS A 557 -7.81 -10.42 -10.45
N PRO A 558 -9.00 -9.90 -10.83
CA PRO A 558 -10.27 -10.59 -10.56
C PRO A 558 -10.57 -11.82 -11.43
N LYS A 559 -9.76 -12.16 -12.45
CA LYS A 559 -10.00 -13.32 -13.35
C LYS A 559 -10.41 -14.60 -12.60
N ASN A 560 -9.61 -15.00 -11.61
CA ASN A 560 -9.83 -16.24 -10.85
C ASN A 560 -11.09 -16.18 -9.97
N VAL A 561 -11.55 -14.98 -9.59
CA VAL A 561 -12.75 -14.74 -8.80
C VAL A 561 -13.99 -14.73 -9.70
N CYS A 562 -13.91 -14.11 -10.88
CA CYS A 562 -14.99 -14.06 -11.88
C CYS A 562 -15.53 -15.43 -12.28
N GLU A 563 -14.65 -16.43 -12.34
CA GLU A 563 -14.98 -17.80 -12.76
C GLU A 563 -15.49 -18.67 -11.59
N LYS A 564 -15.14 -18.32 -10.33
CA LYS A 564 -15.37 -19.16 -9.14
C LYS A 564 -16.45 -18.62 -8.18
N VAL A 565 -16.74 -17.31 -8.21
CA VAL A 565 -17.61 -16.64 -7.23
C VAL A 565 -18.89 -16.12 -7.88
N TYR A 566 -20.00 -16.25 -7.15
CA TYR A 566 -21.30 -15.69 -7.54
C TYR A 566 -21.27 -14.15 -7.62
N ARG A 567 -21.55 -13.62 -8.81
CA ARG A 567 -21.60 -12.19 -9.10
C ARG A 567 -22.83 -11.53 -8.49
N GLN A 568 -22.66 -10.32 -7.97
CA GLN A 568 -23.75 -9.60 -7.30
C GLN A 568 -24.85 -9.20 -8.30
N PRO A 569 -26.13 -9.25 -7.90
CA PRO A 569 -27.24 -9.04 -8.82
C PRO A 569 -27.21 -7.62 -9.40
N PRO A 570 -27.51 -7.45 -10.70
CA PRO A 570 -27.49 -6.13 -11.34
C PRO A 570 -28.51 -5.19 -10.69
N LEU A 571 -28.25 -3.87 -10.78
CA LEU A 571 -29.11 -2.84 -10.19
C LEU A 571 -30.58 -3.05 -10.56
N ARG A 572 -31.44 -3.14 -9.54
CA ARG A 572 -32.89 -3.23 -9.70
C ARG A 572 -33.43 -1.99 -10.42
N GLU A 573 -34.44 -2.17 -11.26
CA GLU A 573 -35.05 -1.10 -12.06
C GLU A 573 -35.55 0.09 -11.22
N SER A 574 -35.99 -0.16 -9.98
CA SER A 574 -36.35 0.89 -9.02
C SER A 574 -35.19 1.80 -8.62
N LEU A 575 -33.97 1.27 -8.56
CA LEU A 575 -32.74 2.02 -8.22
C LEU A 575 -32.10 2.65 -9.46
N ARG A 576 -32.24 2.03 -10.65
CA ARG A 576 -31.82 2.62 -11.94
C ARG A 576 -32.52 3.93 -12.29
N LYS A 577 -33.67 4.23 -11.66
CA LYS A 577 -34.41 5.49 -11.83
C LYS A 577 -33.92 6.62 -10.90
N GLY A 578 -32.84 6.42 -10.15
CA GLY A 578 -32.06 7.47 -9.47
C GLY A 578 -32.76 8.23 -8.34
N LYS A 579 -34.02 7.90 -8.02
CA LYS A 579 -34.78 8.56 -6.96
C LYS A 579 -34.75 7.74 -5.68
N LEU A 580 -33.80 8.08 -4.81
CA LEU A 580 -33.96 7.92 -3.35
C LEU A 580 -35.39 8.36 -2.98
N ARG A 581 -36.11 7.56 -2.19
CA ARG A 581 -37.45 7.95 -1.74
C ARG A 581 -37.30 9.17 -0.85
N LYS A 582 -37.85 10.33 -1.27
CA LYS A 582 -37.75 11.61 -0.54
C LYS A 582 -38.11 11.50 0.96
N GLN A 583 -38.91 10.51 1.34
CA GLN A 583 -39.31 10.21 2.72
C GLN A 583 -38.14 9.76 3.64
N GLU A 584 -37.10 9.10 3.11
CA GLU A 584 -35.99 8.60 3.95
C GLU A 584 -35.04 9.74 4.38
N VAL A 585 -34.96 10.79 3.57
CA VAL A 585 -34.11 11.99 3.74
C VAL A 585 -34.76 13.03 4.66
N VAL A 586 -36.00 12.86 5.09
CA VAL A 586 -36.64 13.80 6.04
C VAL A 586 -35.94 13.71 7.40
N LEU A 587 -35.18 14.75 7.70
CA LEU A 587 -34.51 14.99 8.96
C LEU A 587 -35.53 15.42 10.03
N THR A 588 -35.95 14.47 10.87
CA THR A 588 -36.77 14.76 12.04
C THR A 588 -35.91 15.35 13.16
N LYS A 589 -36.52 16.06 14.13
CA LYS A 589 -35.80 16.57 15.31
C LYS A 589 -35.05 15.45 16.07
N GLN A 590 -35.61 14.24 16.09
CA GLN A 590 -34.99 13.05 16.68
C GLN A 590 -33.75 12.59 15.89
N LYS A 591 -33.85 12.47 14.57
CA LYS A 591 -32.71 12.13 13.70
C LYS A 591 -31.59 13.16 13.83
N ASN A 592 -31.91 14.46 13.83
CA ASN A 592 -30.92 15.53 13.99
C ASN A 592 -30.20 15.48 15.33
N ALA A 593 -30.93 15.28 16.45
CA ALA A 593 -30.31 15.15 17.76
C ALA A 593 -29.36 13.93 17.83
N LEU A 594 -29.75 12.82 17.19
CA LEU A 594 -28.94 11.60 17.15
C LEU A 594 -27.71 11.74 16.24
N ILE A 595 -27.83 12.43 15.09
CA ILE A 595 -26.69 12.80 14.22
C ILE A 595 -25.71 13.71 14.95
N GLN A 596 -26.20 14.73 15.66
CA GLN A 596 -25.35 15.65 16.44
C GLN A 596 -24.62 14.94 17.58
N ALA A 597 -25.28 14.03 18.28
CA ALA A 597 -24.67 13.18 19.30
C ALA A 597 -23.59 12.26 18.70
N ALA A 598 -23.88 11.62 17.56
CA ALA A 598 -22.92 10.79 16.85
C ALA A 598 -21.71 11.58 16.34
N ASP A 599 -21.90 12.79 15.81
CA ASP A 599 -20.80 13.65 15.39
C ASP A 599 -19.94 14.13 16.58
N PHE A 600 -20.53 14.33 17.75
CA PHE A 600 -19.80 14.74 18.96
C PHE A 600 -18.98 13.60 19.57
N ILE A 601 -19.59 12.44 19.80
CA ILE A 601 -18.93 11.23 20.32
C ILE A 601 -17.92 10.70 19.30
N GLY A 602 -18.28 10.74 18.01
CA GLY A 602 -17.50 10.24 16.90
C GLY A 602 -16.15 10.92 16.69
N LYS A 603 -16.09 12.25 16.87
CA LYS A 603 -14.85 13.03 16.77
C LYS A 603 -13.78 12.60 17.79
N LYS A 604 -14.15 11.87 18.84
CA LYS A 604 -13.23 11.40 19.88
C LYS A 604 -12.26 10.30 19.41
N ILE A 605 -12.54 9.67 18.27
CA ILE A 605 -11.62 8.68 17.66
C ILE A 605 -10.44 9.32 16.91
N GLN A 606 -10.45 10.65 16.74
CA GLN A 606 -9.45 11.33 15.92
C GLN A 606 -8.07 11.28 16.57
N TYR A 607 -7.11 10.67 15.88
CA TYR A 607 -5.69 10.84 16.18
C TYR A 607 -5.20 12.18 15.65
N ASP A 608 -4.43 12.90 16.47
CA ASP A 608 -3.71 14.12 16.08
C ASP A 608 -2.23 13.78 15.86
N CYS A 609 -1.96 13.10 14.75
CA CYS A 609 -0.61 12.72 14.32
C CYS A 609 -0.55 12.55 12.78
N PRO A 610 0.67 12.57 12.18
CA PRO A 610 0.85 12.42 10.74
C PRO A 610 0.16 11.16 10.16
N GLY A 611 -0.41 11.31 8.96
CA GLY A 611 -1.11 10.24 8.24
C GLY A 611 -2.61 10.16 8.51
N PHE A 612 -3.15 10.86 9.52
CA PHE A 612 -4.59 10.88 9.82
C PHE A 612 -5.26 12.21 9.45
N LEU A 613 -6.13 12.18 8.44
CA LEU A 613 -7.03 13.28 8.12
C LEU A 613 -8.33 13.20 8.94
N PRO A 614 -8.96 14.34 9.27
CA PRO A 614 -10.27 14.36 9.92
C PRO A 614 -11.36 13.90 8.94
N ASN A 615 -11.82 12.66 9.08
CA ASN A 615 -12.90 12.12 8.28
C ASN A 615 -14.26 12.22 9.01
N ARG A 616 -15.11 13.15 8.54
CA ARG A 616 -16.42 13.44 9.16
C ARG A 616 -17.36 12.23 9.13
N ARG A 617 -17.30 11.45 8.05
CA ARG A 617 -18.15 10.27 7.84
C ARG A 617 -17.75 9.13 8.77
N GLN A 618 -16.46 8.92 8.95
CA GLN A 618 -15.92 7.98 9.94
C GLN A 618 -16.23 8.42 11.37
N HIS A 619 -16.10 9.70 11.71
CA HIS A 619 -16.52 10.21 13.02
C HIS A 619 -18.00 9.84 13.28
N ARG A 620 -18.91 10.23 12.38
CA ARG A 620 -20.34 9.92 12.53
C ARG A 620 -20.62 8.41 12.67
N MET A 621 -19.96 7.60 11.86
CA MET A 621 -20.00 6.13 11.94
C MET A 621 -19.64 5.61 13.33
N ALA A 622 -18.52 6.08 13.90
CA ALA A 622 -18.06 5.62 15.21
C ALA A 622 -19.00 6.10 16.33
N GLY A 623 -19.57 7.30 16.20
CA GLY A 623 -20.58 7.82 17.11
C GLY A 623 -21.86 6.97 17.13
N PHE A 624 -22.41 6.64 15.95
CA PHE A 624 -23.57 5.74 15.87
C PHE A 624 -23.26 4.35 16.41
N ALA A 625 -22.09 3.79 16.08
CA ALA A 625 -21.64 2.50 16.62
C ALA A 625 -21.56 2.53 18.16
N ALA A 626 -20.93 3.56 18.74
CA ALA A 626 -20.80 3.71 20.19
C ALA A 626 -22.17 3.84 20.88
N ILE A 627 -23.10 4.63 20.33
CA ILE A 627 -24.46 4.77 20.89
C ILE A 627 -25.24 3.45 20.77
N GLU A 628 -25.19 2.76 19.62
CA GLU A 628 -25.89 1.48 19.43
C GLU A 628 -25.35 0.39 20.36
N ILE A 629 -24.03 0.32 20.53
CA ILE A 629 -23.36 -0.54 21.51
C ILE A 629 -23.84 -0.21 22.91
N ALA A 630 -23.84 1.07 23.30
CA ALA A 630 -24.29 1.50 24.63
C ALA A 630 -25.76 1.08 24.91
N GLN A 631 -26.65 1.27 23.94
CA GLN A 631 -28.06 0.89 24.01
C GLN A 631 -28.23 -0.63 24.17
N LYS A 632 -27.55 -1.44 23.34
CA LYS A 632 -27.63 -2.91 23.39
C LYS A 632 -26.99 -3.50 24.64
N VAL A 633 -25.79 -3.06 25.00
CA VAL A 633 -25.06 -3.54 26.19
C VAL A 633 -25.80 -3.15 27.46
N SER A 634 -26.31 -1.93 27.59
CA SER A 634 -27.12 -1.53 28.75
C SER A 634 -28.42 -2.33 28.88
N LYS A 635 -29.06 -2.70 27.74
CA LYS A 635 -30.22 -3.61 27.75
C LYS A 635 -29.85 -5.02 28.24
N ALA A 636 -28.74 -5.57 27.78
CA ALA A 636 -28.25 -6.88 28.24
C ALA A 636 -27.86 -6.88 29.73
N TRP A 637 -27.09 -5.90 30.18
CA TRP A 637 -26.69 -5.74 31.59
C TRP A 637 -27.90 -5.55 32.51
N ARG A 638 -28.98 -4.89 32.07
CA ARG A 638 -30.24 -4.78 32.83
C ARG A 638 -30.95 -6.12 33.02
N ALA A 639 -30.95 -6.99 32.00
CA ALA A 639 -31.50 -8.34 32.10
C ALA A 639 -30.69 -9.19 33.09
N LEU A 640 -29.36 -9.18 32.96
CA LEU A 640 -28.44 -9.89 33.85
C LEU A 640 -28.54 -9.44 35.31
N GLN A 641 -28.66 -8.13 35.57
CA GLN A 641 -28.88 -7.61 36.94
C GLN A 641 -30.19 -8.13 37.55
N THR A 642 -31.21 -8.30 36.70
CA THR A 642 -32.52 -8.80 37.11
C THR A 642 -32.41 -10.27 37.52
N GLU A 643 -31.75 -11.10 36.70
CA GLU A 643 -31.44 -12.51 37.00
C GLU A 643 -30.59 -12.66 38.29
N TRP A 644 -29.55 -11.84 38.46
CA TRP A 644 -28.71 -11.82 39.67
C TRP A 644 -29.52 -11.53 40.94
N LYS A 645 -30.41 -10.53 40.89
CA LYS A 645 -31.31 -10.19 42.00
C LYS A 645 -32.30 -11.31 42.34
N TYR A 646 -32.82 -12.04 41.34
CA TYR A 646 -33.69 -13.20 41.57
C TYR A 646 -32.92 -14.39 42.18
N SER A 647 -31.71 -14.67 41.70
CA SER A 647 -30.85 -15.73 42.24
C SER A 647 -30.51 -15.51 43.71
N ASN A 648 -30.12 -14.28 44.09
CA ASN A 648 -29.84 -13.95 45.48
C ASN A 648 -31.08 -13.97 46.39
N LYS A 649 -32.27 -13.61 45.88
CA LYS A 649 -33.53 -13.77 46.64
C LYS A 649 -33.85 -15.25 46.90
N ASN A 650 -33.69 -16.14 45.92
CA ASN A 650 -33.94 -17.57 46.11
C ASN A 650 -32.90 -18.26 47.00
N ASN A 651 -31.65 -17.77 47.02
CA ASN A 651 -30.63 -18.25 47.96
C ASN A 651 -30.89 -17.80 49.41
N SER A 652 -31.68 -16.74 49.63
CA SER A 652 -32.07 -16.31 50.99
C SER A 652 -33.13 -17.20 51.65
N SER A 653 -33.83 -18.06 50.89
CA SER A 653 -34.84 -19.00 51.41
C SER A 653 -34.37 -20.46 51.47
N SER A 654 -33.17 -20.80 50.98
CA SER A 654 -32.61 -22.16 51.06
C SER A 654 -31.27 -22.20 51.79
N LYS A 655 -31.32 -22.36 53.13
CA LYS A 655 -30.16 -22.84 53.89
C LYS A 655 -29.88 -24.30 53.54
N ASN A 656 -28.99 -24.55 52.58
CA ASN A 656 -27.89 -25.54 52.66
C ASN A 656 -27.18 -25.79 51.32
N GLY A 657 -25.85 -25.75 51.33
CA GLY A 657 -25.02 -26.72 50.61
C GLY A 657 -24.56 -26.40 49.17
N LYS A 658 -23.26 -26.10 49.05
CA LYS A 658 -22.38 -26.28 47.86
C LYS A 658 -22.68 -25.42 46.62
N ARG A 659 -21.78 -24.45 46.38
CA ARG A 659 -21.55 -23.83 45.06
C ARG A 659 -21.17 -24.92 44.04
N ALA A 660 -22.11 -25.31 43.18
CA ALA A 660 -21.80 -26.11 42.01
C ALA A 660 -21.12 -25.23 40.95
N ARG A 661 -19.81 -25.42 40.73
CA ARG A 661 -19.15 -24.93 39.50
C ARG A 661 -19.76 -25.68 38.32
N ARG A 662 -20.70 -25.07 37.60
CA ARG A 662 -21.24 -25.61 36.34
C ARG A 662 -20.19 -25.45 35.25
N ARG A 663 -19.24 -26.39 35.22
CA ARG A 663 -18.29 -26.55 34.12
C ARG A 663 -19.08 -27.14 32.95
N GLU A 664 -19.69 -26.27 32.14
CA GLU A 664 -20.32 -26.73 30.91
C GLU A 664 -19.23 -27.34 30.02
N ARG A 665 -19.39 -28.63 29.69
CA ARG A 665 -18.50 -29.28 28.73
C ARG A 665 -18.73 -28.62 27.38
N ILE A 666 -17.64 -28.19 26.76
CA ILE A 666 -17.61 -27.80 25.36
C ILE A 666 -18.08 -29.00 24.54
N ASN A 667 -19.33 -28.97 24.07
CA ASN A 667 -19.77 -29.85 22.99
C ASN A 667 -19.26 -29.23 21.69
N MET A 668 -18.20 -29.82 21.14
CA MET A 668 -17.78 -29.58 19.76
C MET A 668 -19.00 -29.70 18.82
N PRO A 669 -19.31 -28.69 17.99
CA PRO A 669 -20.22 -28.88 16.88
C PRO A 669 -19.56 -29.82 15.87
N SER A 670 -20.23 -30.92 15.54
CA SER A 670 -19.75 -31.88 14.55
C SER A 670 -19.58 -31.24 13.18
N GLN A 671 -18.48 -31.55 12.50
CA GLN A 671 -18.25 -31.15 11.12
C GLN A 671 -19.42 -31.55 10.22
N ASN A 672 -19.89 -30.62 9.38
CA ASN A 672 -20.55 -30.96 8.12
C ASN A 672 -19.77 -30.27 6.99
N ARG A 673 -19.00 -31.08 6.25
CA ARG A 673 -18.49 -30.71 4.92
C ARG A 673 -19.70 -30.56 3.97
N GLY A 674 -19.64 -29.59 3.08
CA GLY A 674 -20.72 -29.32 2.11
C GLY A 674 -20.16 -28.82 0.78
N GLY A 675 -19.59 -29.74 -0.01
CA GLY A 675 -19.21 -29.49 -1.41
C GLY A 675 -20.43 -29.42 -2.35
N ALA A 676 -20.17 -29.02 -3.59
CA ALA A 676 -21.20 -28.62 -4.56
C ALA A 676 -22.08 -29.76 -5.12
N GLY A 677 -23.24 -29.39 -5.67
CA GLY A 677 -24.10 -30.26 -6.46
C GLY A 677 -25.33 -29.54 -7.03
N CYS A 678 -25.33 -29.22 -8.33
CA CYS A 678 -26.50 -28.70 -9.02
C CYS A 678 -27.53 -29.79 -9.31
N SER A 679 -28.83 -29.49 -9.25
CA SER A 679 -29.82 -29.99 -10.21
C SER A 679 -31.16 -29.23 -10.13
N THR A 680 -31.82 -29.16 -11.29
CA THR A 680 -33.04 -28.38 -11.55
C THR A 680 -34.30 -29.24 -11.57
N SER A 681 -35.40 -28.76 -10.99
CA SER A 681 -36.75 -29.09 -11.50
C SER A 681 -37.82 -28.12 -11.00
N SER A 682 -38.65 -27.64 -11.91
CA SER A 682 -39.85 -26.84 -11.66
C SER A 682 -41.04 -27.68 -11.20
N THR A 683 -41.82 -27.21 -10.20
CA THR A 683 -43.29 -26.97 -10.32
C THR A 683 -43.90 -26.38 -9.04
N SER A 684 -44.83 -25.44 -9.25
CA SER A 684 -45.96 -24.96 -8.41
C SER A 684 -46.16 -25.39 -6.95
N GLU A 685 -46.44 -24.36 -6.12
CA GLU A 685 -47.42 -24.32 -5.01
C GLU A 685 -47.27 -25.28 -3.82
N THR A 686 -46.80 -24.74 -2.68
CA THR A 686 -47.70 -24.35 -1.56
C THR A 686 -46.92 -23.67 -0.43
N SER A 687 -47.56 -22.74 0.27
CA SER A 687 -47.01 -22.14 1.49
C SER A 687 -47.02 -23.14 2.65
N PRO A 688 -45.95 -23.18 3.46
CA PRO A 688 -46.09 -23.45 4.88
C PRO A 688 -45.76 -22.19 5.67
N SER A 689 -46.78 -21.57 6.25
CA SER A 689 -46.59 -20.67 7.38
C SER A 689 -45.89 -21.43 8.51
N HIS A 690 -44.62 -21.13 8.79
CA HIS A 690 -44.05 -21.46 10.09
C HIS A 690 -44.51 -20.42 11.08
N GLY A 691 -45.50 -20.83 11.88
CA GLY A 691 -46.17 -19.98 12.84
C GLY A 691 -45.25 -19.54 13.96
N ILE A 692 -45.65 -18.43 14.57
CA ILE A 692 -45.20 -18.01 15.89
C ILE A 692 -45.41 -19.19 16.85
N VAL A 693 -44.32 -19.79 17.31
CA VAL A 693 -44.31 -20.50 18.60
C VAL A 693 -43.92 -19.46 19.63
N ASP A 694 -44.76 -19.27 20.65
CA ASP A 694 -44.63 -18.19 21.63
C ASP A 694 -43.21 -18.08 22.20
N ASP A 695 -42.56 -16.94 21.94
CA ASP A 695 -41.19 -16.66 22.37
C ASP A 695 -41.17 -16.29 23.87
N ARG A 696 -41.39 -17.31 24.71
CA ARG A 696 -41.19 -17.22 26.16
C ARG A 696 -39.70 -17.24 26.49
N SER A 697 -39.06 -16.10 26.26
CA SER A 697 -37.97 -15.56 27.06
C SER A 697 -36.89 -16.56 27.49
N SER A 698 -36.00 -16.93 26.56
CA SER A 698 -34.62 -17.27 26.91
C SER A 698 -33.72 -16.10 26.50
N SER A 699 -33.22 -15.37 27.49
CA SER A 699 -32.28 -14.27 27.30
C SER A 699 -30.98 -14.81 26.69
N ARG A 700 -30.80 -14.67 25.37
CA ARG A 700 -29.49 -14.92 24.74
C ARG A 700 -28.54 -13.82 25.23
N SER A 701 -27.59 -14.19 26.09
CA SER A 701 -26.52 -13.28 26.51
C SER A 701 -25.76 -12.77 25.30
N ILE A 702 -25.57 -11.46 25.22
CA ILE A 702 -24.71 -10.84 24.19
C ILE A 702 -23.25 -11.26 24.42
N SER A 703 -22.56 -11.63 23.35
CA SER A 703 -21.13 -11.97 23.37
C SER A 703 -20.25 -10.76 23.05
N TRP A 704 -18.94 -10.87 23.32
CA TRP A 704 -17.96 -9.88 22.88
C TRP A 704 -18.00 -9.69 21.36
N LYS A 705 -18.18 -10.77 20.61
CA LYS A 705 -18.19 -10.77 19.15
C LYS A 705 -19.39 -10.03 18.57
N ASP A 706 -20.56 -10.15 19.19
CA ASP A 706 -21.75 -9.38 18.80
C ASP A 706 -21.51 -7.87 18.91
N ILE A 707 -20.79 -7.43 19.94
CA ILE A 707 -20.47 -6.02 20.21
C ILE A 707 -19.49 -5.48 19.15
N TYR A 708 -18.39 -6.18 18.92
CA TYR A 708 -17.43 -5.80 17.88
C TYR A 708 -18.05 -5.86 16.47
N SER A 709 -18.98 -6.79 16.23
CA SER A 709 -19.67 -6.91 14.93
C SER A 709 -20.59 -5.71 14.63
N ILE A 710 -21.11 -5.00 15.65
CA ILE A 710 -21.83 -3.73 15.45
C ILE A 710 -20.85 -2.68 14.89
N ALA A 711 -19.70 -2.48 15.53
CA ALA A 711 -18.70 -1.52 15.08
C ALA A 711 -18.10 -1.87 13.71
N VAL A 712 -17.83 -3.16 13.44
CA VAL A 712 -17.36 -3.64 12.13
C VAL A 712 -18.40 -3.36 11.04
N ARG A 713 -19.69 -3.66 11.27
CA ARG A 713 -20.77 -3.36 10.31
C ARG A 713 -20.87 -1.87 9.99
N TRP A 714 -20.84 -1.02 11.02
CA TRP A 714 -20.82 0.43 10.87
C TRP A 714 -19.60 0.91 10.08
N ARG A 715 -18.42 0.32 10.33
CA ARG A 715 -17.18 0.63 9.62
C ARG A 715 -17.16 0.17 8.16
N GLN A 716 -17.81 -0.96 7.84
CA GLN A 716 -17.94 -1.50 6.49
C GLN A 716 -18.79 -0.60 5.58
N ILE A 717 -19.87 -0.01 6.10
CA ILE A 717 -20.76 0.85 5.31
C ILE A 717 -20.31 2.31 5.24
N SER A 718 -19.37 2.74 6.11
CA SER A 718 -18.85 4.10 6.09
C SER A 718 -17.90 4.35 4.93
N GLU A 719 -16.88 3.52 4.73
CA GLU A 719 -15.88 3.72 3.66
C GLU A 719 -15.79 2.47 2.79
N PRO A 720 -16.63 2.35 1.74
CA PRO A 720 -16.74 1.10 0.98
C PRO A 720 -15.45 0.73 0.23
N CYS A 721 -14.58 1.70 -0.07
CA CYS A 721 -13.29 1.48 -0.73
C CYS A 721 -12.16 1.05 0.21
N ASP A 722 -12.41 1.01 1.52
CA ASP A 722 -11.44 0.61 2.53
C ASP A 722 -11.95 -0.63 3.29
N PRO A 723 -11.65 -1.86 2.80
CA PRO A 723 -12.23 -3.09 3.30
C PRO A 723 -11.87 -3.37 4.75
N VAL A 724 -12.91 -3.62 5.56
CA VAL A 724 -12.78 -4.14 6.93
C VAL A 724 -13.60 -5.43 7.01
N VAL A 725 -12.94 -6.56 7.20
CA VAL A 725 -13.53 -7.91 7.19
C VAL A 725 -12.99 -8.73 8.35
N TRP A 726 -13.75 -9.71 8.81
CA TRP A 726 -13.28 -10.68 9.80
C TRP A 726 -12.25 -11.60 9.13
N VAL A 727 -11.02 -11.55 9.64
CA VAL A 727 -9.86 -12.29 9.14
C VAL A 727 -10.12 -13.80 9.06
N ASN A 728 -10.77 -14.39 10.07
CA ASN A 728 -11.19 -15.79 10.07
C ASN A 728 -12.43 -16.11 9.22
N LYS A 729 -12.84 -15.18 8.33
CA LYS A 729 -13.90 -15.34 7.33
C LYS A 729 -13.37 -15.19 5.90
N LEU A 730 -12.05 -15.27 5.72
CA LEU A 730 -11.34 -15.38 4.44
C LEU A 730 -11.14 -16.87 4.08
N SER A 731 -10.52 -17.17 2.94
CA SER A 731 -10.49 -18.55 2.41
C SER A 731 -9.61 -19.50 3.24
N GLU A 732 -9.65 -20.82 2.98
CA GLU A 732 -8.80 -21.77 3.72
C GLU A 732 -7.29 -21.58 3.44
N GLU A 733 -6.90 -21.05 2.27
CA GLU A 733 -5.51 -20.63 2.00
C GLU A 733 -5.04 -19.55 2.98
N PHE A 734 -5.97 -18.72 3.51
CA PHE A 734 -5.68 -17.69 4.51
C PHE A 734 -5.25 -18.29 5.86
N ASN A 735 -5.67 -19.51 6.19
CA ASN A 735 -5.30 -20.21 7.43
C ASN A 735 -3.82 -20.60 7.49
N SER A 736 -3.09 -20.55 6.35
CA SER A 736 -1.64 -20.80 6.27
C SER A 736 -0.78 -19.74 6.99
N GLY A 737 -1.38 -18.67 7.53
CA GLY A 737 -0.69 -17.68 8.36
C GLY A 737 -0.38 -16.37 7.65
N PHE A 738 -1.34 -15.84 6.87
CA PHE A 738 -1.21 -14.50 6.30
C PHE A 738 -1.07 -13.45 7.42
N GLY A 739 0.14 -12.91 7.60
CA GLY A 739 0.41 -11.81 8.52
C GLY A 739 0.20 -10.47 7.82
N SER A 740 -0.44 -9.51 8.50
CA SER A 740 -0.55 -8.14 7.98
C SER A 740 0.82 -7.46 7.95
N HIS A 741 1.49 -7.51 6.80
CA HIS A 741 2.82 -6.93 6.67
C HIS A 741 2.76 -5.39 6.62
N THR A 742 3.24 -4.77 7.70
CA THR A 742 3.34 -3.32 7.86
C THR A 742 4.82 -2.95 7.93
N PRO A 743 5.47 -2.63 6.80
CA PRO A 743 6.85 -2.19 6.80
C PRO A 743 6.97 -0.85 7.52
N MET A 744 8.10 -0.61 8.17
CA MET A 744 8.33 0.59 8.99
C MET A 744 9.35 1.55 8.38
N ILE A 745 10.31 1.03 7.60
CA ILE A 745 11.41 1.82 7.01
C ILE A 745 11.17 2.14 5.52
N LEU A 746 10.27 1.41 4.84
CA LEU A 746 10.09 1.49 3.39
C LEU A 746 9.29 2.72 2.92
N GLY A 747 9.94 3.88 3.06
CA GLY A 747 9.48 5.16 2.52
C GLY A 747 8.51 5.87 3.45
N GLN A 748 9.01 6.91 4.13
CA GLN A 748 8.23 7.85 4.94
C GLN A 748 6.90 8.26 4.26
N ALA A 749 6.95 8.41 2.93
CA ALA A 749 5.86 8.55 1.96
C ALA A 749 4.67 7.57 2.10
N LYS A 750 4.96 6.26 2.05
CA LYS A 750 3.96 5.17 1.96
C LYS A 750 3.50 4.66 3.34
N VAL A 751 4.13 5.19 4.39
CA VAL A 751 4.18 4.62 5.74
C VAL A 751 4.01 5.72 6.82
N VAL A 752 3.42 6.88 6.47
CA VAL A 752 3.37 8.09 7.31
C VAL A 752 2.88 7.83 8.74
N ARG A 753 1.94 6.90 8.92
CA ARG A 753 1.41 6.49 10.23
C ARG A 753 2.38 5.66 11.08
N TYR A 754 3.17 4.79 10.43
CA TYR A 754 3.92 3.73 11.10
C TYR A 754 5.41 4.07 11.26
N PHE A 755 6.00 4.83 10.33
CA PHE A 755 7.39 5.30 10.40
C PHE A 755 7.73 6.05 11.71
N PRO A 756 6.87 6.92 12.28
CA PRO A 756 7.13 7.58 13.56
C PRO A 756 7.30 6.64 14.77
N ASN A 757 6.92 5.36 14.65
CA ASN A 757 7.10 4.35 15.70
C ASN A 757 8.34 3.47 15.47
N TYR A 758 9.20 3.78 14.48
CA TYR A 758 10.40 3.03 14.13
C TYR A 758 11.33 2.78 15.33
N GLU A 759 11.81 3.86 15.97
CA GLU A 759 12.75 3.77 17.09
C GLU A 759 12.15 2.99 18.26
N ARG A 760 10.91 3.31 18.65
CA ARG A 760 10.19 2.61 19.72
C ARG A 760 10.05 1.11 19.43
N THR A 761 9.85 0.71 18.18
CA THR A 761 9.74 -0.70 17.79
C THR A 761 11.11 -1.39 17.75
N LEU A 762 12.16 -0.68 17.35
CA LEU A 762 13.54 -1.17 17.42
C LEU A 762 13.96 -1.44 18.87
N ASP A 763 13.66 -0.54 19.80
CA ASP A 763 13.97 -0.73 21.23
C ASP A 763 13.12 -1.82 21.88
N ILE A 764 11.85 -1.96 21.51
CA ILE A 764 11.02 -3.09 21.94
C ILE A 764 11.56 -4.41 21.38
N ALA A 765 12.01 -4.46 20.11
CA ALA A 765 12.67 -5.64 19.55
C ALA A 765 13.91 -6.01 20.35
N LYS A 766 14.83 -5.06 20.58
CA LYS A 766 16.05 -5.25 21.40
C LYS A 766 15.72 -5.78 22.80
N THR A 767 14.68 -5.24 23.43
CA THR A 767 14.21 -5.67 24.77
C THR A 767 13.69 -7.10 24.76
N ILE A 768 12.82 -7.45 23.81
CA ILE A 768 12.27 -8.79 23.62
C ILE A 768 13.37 -9.83 23.36
N ILE A 769 14.32 -9.48 22.50
CA ILE A 769 15.45 -10.35 22.12
C ILE A 769 16.33 -10.61 23.34
N LYS A 770 16.63 -9.57 24.15
CA LYS A 770 17.39 -9.69 25.39
C LYS A 770 16.69 -10.58 26.41
N GLU A 771 15.38 -10.39 26.62
CA GLU A 771 14.62 -11.17 27.61
C GLU A 771 14.44 -12.64 27.19
N LYS A 772 14.12 -12.90 25.92
CA LYS A 772 13.98 -14.27 25.41
C LYS A 772 15.33 -14.98 25.24
N SER A 773 16.42 -14.26 24.98
CA SER A 773 17.73 -14.80 24.61
C SER A 773 17.73 -15.68 23.34
N TYR A 774 16.67 -15.58 22.51
CA TYR A 774 16.57 -16.22 21.21
C TYR A 774 15.63 -15.43 20.27
N VAL A 775 15.75 -15.70 18.97
CA VAL A 775 14.80 -15.29 17.92
C VAL A 775 14.46 -16.48 17.02
N TYR A 776 13.51 -16.32 16.11
CA TYR A 776 13.23 -17.29 15.05
C TYR A 776 13.82 -16.79 13.74
N SER A 777 14.44 -17.68 12.95
CA SER A 777 14.83 -17.38 11.58
C SER A 777 13.60 -17.22 10.67
N LYS A 778 13.80 -16.72 9.45
CA LYS A 778 12.77 -16.68 8.38
C LYS A 778 12.13 -18.05 8.06
N THR A 779 12.78 -19.15 8.42
CA THR A 779 12.30 -20.53 8.25
C THR A 779 11.85 -21.17 9.58
N ASP A 780 11.51 -20.35 10.58
CA ASP A 780 11.02 -20.74 11.91
C ASP A 780 11.98 -21.58 12.77
N HIS A 781 13.28 -21.61 12.43
CA HIS A 781 14.31 -22.25 13.27
C HIS A 781 14.74 -21.32 14.42
N ILE A 782 15.02 -21.86 15.61
CA ILE A 782 15.40 -21.05 16.78
C ILE A 782 16.89 -20.67 16.72
N ILE A 783 17.18 -19.38 16.66
CA ILE A 783 18.53 -18.81 16.82
C ILE A 783 18.73 -18.44 18.30
N ARG A 784 19.63 -19.13 19.01
CA ARG A 784 19.98 -18.79 20.39
C ARG A 784 21.08 -17.72 20.43
N LEU A 785 20.95 -16.76 21.34
CA LEU A 785 21.83 -15.60 21.50
C LEU A 785 22.46 -15.54 22.90
N SER A 786 22.33 -16.62 23.67
CA SER A 786 22.85 -16.78 25.04
C SER A 786 24.36 -17.04 25.11
N GLU A 787 25.02 -17.21 23.97
CA GLU A 787 26.44 -17.49 23.82
C GLU A 787 27.09 -16.38 22.96
N ASP A 788 28.41 -16.22 23.06
CA ASP A 788 29.25 -15.32 22.23
C ASP A 788 28.98 -13.80 22.28
N GLY A 789 28.38 -13.27 23.36
CA GLY A 789 28.28 -11.81 23.56
C GLY A 789 27.32 -11.06 22.64
N LYS A 790 26.65 -11.77 21.71
CA LYS A 790 25.64 -11.23 20.78
C LYS A 790 24.54 -10.44 21.47
N LEU A 791 24.15 -10.83 22.69
CA LEU A 791 23.14 -10.11 23.46
C LEU A 791 23.57 -8.66 23.80
N ASP A 792 24.86 -8.42 24.05
CA ASP A 792 25.41 -7.09 24.30
C ASP A 792 25.51 -6.28 22.99
N GLU A 793 25.74 -6.93 21.85
CA GLU A 793 25.67 -6.30 20.52
C GLU A 793 24.25 -5.87 20.17
N VAL A 794 23.25 -6.75 20.38
CA VAL A 794 21.82 -6.42 20.24
C VAL A 794 21.45 -5.20 21.09
N THR A 795 21.93 -5.09 22.34
CA THR A 795 21.61 -3.91 23.15
C THR A 795 22.29 -2.61 22.67
N ARG A 796 23.47 -2.71 22.04
CA ARG A 796 24.23 -1.58 21.48
C ARG A 796 23.80 -1.18 20.06
N ALA A 797 22.97 -1.98 19.40
CA ALA A 797 22.43 -1.68 18.08
C ALA A 797 21.63 -0.36 18.08
N ASN A 798 22.03 0.58 17.21
CA ASN A 798 21.37 1.88 17.03
C ASN A 798 20.54 1.92 15.73
N SER A 799 20.81 1.00 14.81
CA SER A 799 20.09 0.80 13.56
C SER A 799 19.65 -0.66 13.40
N VAL A 800 18.72 -0.90 12.48
CA VAL A 800 18.39 -2.27 12.05
C VAL A 800 19.55 -2.98 11.37
N SER A 801 20.51 -2.25 10.77
CA SER A 801 21.73 -2.85 10.23
C SER A 801 22.57 -3.47 11.35
N ASP A 802 22.79 -2.72 12.43
CA ASP A 802 23.51 -3.23 13.61
C ASP A 802 22.79 -4.43 14.25
N LEU A 803 21.46 -4.36 14.34
CA LEU A 803 20.64 -5.43 14.90
C LEU A 803 20.68 -6.70 14.04
N TYR A 804 20.68 -6.56 12.71
CA TYR A 804 20.86 -7.66 11.79
C TYR A 804 22.26 -8.27 11.93
N ASN A 805 23.31 -7.44 11.97
CA ASN A 805 24.69 -7.88 12.09
C ASN A 805 24.96 -8.64 13.40
N ALA A 806 24.35 -8.21 14.51
CA ALA A 806 24.45 -8.88 15.82
C ALA A 806 23.81 -10.29 15.84
N ILE A 807 22.74 -10.50 15.06
CA ILE A 807 22.04 -11.79 14.98
C ILE A 807 22.68 -12.69 13.93
N GLY A 808 22.86 -12.18 12.71
CA GLY A 808 23.59 -12.79 11.59
C GLY A 808 22.74 -13.21 10.39
N GLU A 809 21.41 -13.27 10.51
CA GLU A 809 20.50 -13.73 9.44
C GLU A 809 19.09 -13.12 9.55
N ASP A 810 18.26 -13.31 8.52
CA ASP A 810 16.84 -12.91 8.50
C ASP A 810 16.07 -13.53 9.67
N PHE A 811 15.42 -12.71 10.50
CA PHE A 811 14.75 -13.17 11.70
C PHE A 811 13.39 -12.51 11.96
N TRP A 812 12.62 -13.12 12.86
CA TRP A 812 11.48 -12.53 13.51
C TRP A 812 11.45 -12.83 15.01
N SER A 813 10.81 -11.96 15.77
CA SER A 813 10.51 -12.18 17.18
C SER A 813 9.14 -11.58 17.53
N SER A 814 8.42 -12.17 18.46
CA SER A 814 7.09 -11.74 18.86
C SER A 814 7.08 -10.98 20.20
N THR A 815 6.30 -9.91 20.28
CA THR A 815 5.78 -9.42 21.57
C THR A 815 4.90 -10.53 22.17
N TRP A 816 4.74 -10.55 23.50
CA TRP A 816 3.80 -11.42 24.18
C TRP A 816 2.74 -10.59 24.89
N CYS A 817 1.57 -11.18 25.09
CA CYS A 817 0.52 -10.62 25.92
C CYS A 817 0.26 -11.59 27.09
N ASN A 818 0.38 -11.12 28.32
CA ASN A 818 0.02 -11.93 29.49
C ASN A 818 -1.50 -12.19 29.49
N SER A 819 -1.89 -13.46 29.52
CA SER A 819 -3.29 -13.91 29.51
C SER A 819 -3.97 -13.63 30.86
N THR A 820 -5.21 -13.15 30.84
CA THR A 820 -6.11 -13.12 32.00
C THR A 820 -7.12 -14.26 32.01
N ALA A 821 -7.32 -14.94 30.87
CA ALA A 821 -8.09 -16.19 30.78
C ALA A 821 -7.37 -17.40 31.39
N PHE A 822 -6.05 -17.51 31.19
CA PHE A 822 -5.25 -18.67 31.52
C PHE A 822 -4.02 -18.27 32.32
N GLU A 823 -4.03 -18.57 33.63
CA GLU A 823 -2.94 -18.24 34.56
C GLU A 823 -1.59 -18.78 34.07
N GLY A 824 -0.59 -17.91 33.95
CA GLY A 824 0.75 -18.25 33.46
C GLY A 824 0.89 -18.40 31.94
N LYS A 825 -0.19 -18.27 31.15
CA LYS A 825 -0.10 -18.33 29.69
C LYS A 825 0.30 -16.97 29.11
N GLN A 826 1.23 -17.01 28.16
CA GLN A 826 1.56 -15.88 27.28
C GLN A 826 0.94 -16.14 25.90
N LEU A 827 0.19 -15.17 25.39
CA LEU A 827 -0.35 -15.18 24.04
C LEU A 827 0.65 -14.55 23.08
N GLU A 828 0.71 -15.02 21.83
CA GLU A 828 1.53 -14.41 20.79
C GLU A 828 0.94 -13.06 20.37
N GLY A 829 1.65 -11.96 20.65
CA GLY A 829 1.25 -10.61 20.27
C GLY A 829 1.60 -10.31 18.81
N THR A 830 2.37 -9.24 18.61
CA THR A 830 2.81 -8.73 17.31
C THR A 830 4.20 -9.29 16.98
N ARG A 831 4.40 -9.82 15.76
CA ARG A 831 5.74 -10.17 15.27
C ARG A 831 6.43 -8.93 14.72
N ILE A 832 7.66 -8.72 15.15
CA ILE A 832 8.62 -7.79 14.55
C ILE A 832 9.52 -8.65 13.66
N THR A 833 9.58 -8.34 12.37
CA THR A 833 10.40 -9.05 11.39
C THR A 833 11.49 -8.13 10.88
N LEU A 834 12.70 -8.66 10.74
CA LEU A 834 13.82 -7.99 10.11
C LEU A 834 14.38 -8.91 9.01
N VAL A 835 14.07 -8.57 7.77
CA VAL A 835 14.58 -9.25 6.58
C VAL A 835 15.58 -8.32 5.90
N LYS A 836 16.77 -8.82 5.59
CA LYS A 836 17.70 -8.11 4.73
C LYS A 836 17.09 -8.08 3.33
N THR A 837 16.71 -6.89 2.87
CA THR A 837 16.46 -6.70 1.45
C THR A 837 17.82 -6.81 0.79
N GLU A 838 17.95 -7.51 -0.32
CA GLU A 838 19.25 -7.68 -0.92
C GLU A 838 19.80 -6.29 -1.37
N GLU A 839 18.96 -5.24 -1.57
CA GLU A 839 19.37 -3.83 -1.83
C GLU A 839 20.07 -3.05 -0.69
N HIS A 840 20.67 -3.76 0.26
CA HIS A 840 21.26 -3.26 1.52
C HIS A 840 20.28 -2.44 2.40
N GLY A 841 19.03 -2.35 1.98
CA GLY A 841 17.93 -1.97 2.82
C GLY A 841 17.55 -3.11 3.77
N PHE A 842 16.66 -2.76 4.68
CA PHE A 842 16.11 -3.70 5.64
C PHE A 842 14.59 -3.56 5.63
N ASP A 843 13.91 -4.67 5.37
CA ASP A 843 12.48 -4.78 5.62
C ASP A 843 12.29 -5.04 7.11
N PHE A 844 12.36 -3.96 7.87
CA PHE A 844 11.92 -3.93 9.26
C PHE A 844 10.43 -3.65 9.29
N ALA A 845 9.65 -4.62 9.77
CA ALA A 845 8.21 -4.60 9.66
C ALA A 845 7.52 -5.20 10.90
N ILE A 846 6.30 -4.74 11.13
CA ILE A 846 5.36 -5.34 12.07
C ILE A 846 4.41 -6.26 11.31
N ARG A 847 4.08 -7.42 11.91
CA ARG A 847 3.13 -8.40 11.38
C ARG A 847 2.24 -8.93 12.50
N THR A 848 0.92 -8.86 12.35
CA THR A 848 -0.02 -9.55 13.25
C THR A 848 -0.28 -10.95 12.69
N PRO A 849 0.06 -12.04 13.39
CA PRO A 849 -0.22 -13.40 12.89
C PRO A 849 -1.72 -13.68 12.91
N CYS A 850 -2.20 -14.40 11.90
CA CYS A 850 -3.62 -14.72 11.75
C CYS A 850 -3.88 -16.24 11.71
N THR A 851 -3.05 -17.02 12.39
CA THR A 851 -3.17 -18.49 12.44
C THR A 851 -4.42 -18.94 13.21
N PRO A 852 -5.05 -20.08 12.86
CA PRO A 852 -6.22 -20.58 13.58
C PRO A 852 -6.00 -20.80 15.08
N ALA A 853 -4.84 -21.33 15.49
CA ALA A 853 -4.52 -21.53 16.90
C ALA A 853 -4.46 -20.20 17.69
N ARG A 854 -3.86 -19.16 17.10
CA ARG A 854 -3.86 -17.81 17.68
C ARG A 854 -5.26 -17.22 17.75
N TRP A 855 -6.11 -17.53 16.75
CA TRP A 855 -7.51 -17.10 16.78
C TRP A 855 -8.27 -17.69 17.97
N GLU A 856 -8.16 -19.00 18.21
CA GLU A 856 -8.81 -19.69 19.33
C GLU A 856 -8.35 -19.13 20.68
N ASP A 857 -7.04 -18.83 20.80
CA ASP A 857 -6.44 -18.23 21.98
C ASP A 857 -7.02 -16.85 22.32
N TYR A 858 -7.12 -15.95 21.33
CA TYR A 858 -7.70 -14.63 21.53
C TYR A 858 -9.24 -14.64 21.61
N ASP A 859 -9.94 -15.58 20.99
CA ASP A 859 -11.40 -15.77 21.14
C ASP A 859 -11.75 -16.10 22.60
N ALA A 860 -10.97 -17.00 23.22
CA ALA A 860 -11.08 -17.34 24.64
C ALA A 860 -10.68 -16.17 25.57
N GLU A 861 -9.61 -15.43 25.26
CA GLU A 861 -9.18 -14.27 26.04
C GLU A 861 -10.24 -13.14 25.99
N MET A 862 -10.76 -12.81 24.80
CA MET A 862 -11.81 -11.81 24.63
C MET A 862 -13.12 -12.22 25.32
N ALA A 863 -13.46 -13.51 25.33
CA ALA A 863 -14.59 -14.03 26.09
C ALA A 863 -14.41 -13.85 27.60
N MET A 864 -13.21 -14.13 28.13
CA MET A 864 -12.91 -13.94 29.56
C MET A 864 -12.85 -12.47 29.96
N ALA A 865 -12.28 -11.59 29.12
CA ALA A 865 -12.27 -10.14 29.34
C ALA A 865 -13.70 -9.56 29.35
N TRP A 866 -14.56 -10.01 28.43
CA TRP A 866 -15.98 -9.64 28.41
C TRP A 866 -16.74 -10.12 29.65
N ASP A 867 -16.52 -11.37 30.07
CA ASP A 867 -17.12 -11.94 31.26
C ASP A 867 -16.65 -11.21 32.54
N ALA A 868 -15.38 -10.81 32.61
CA ALA A 868 -14.84 -10.00 33.69
C ALA A 868 -15.50 -8.61 33.77
N LEU A 869 -15.61 -7.90 32.64
CA LEU A 869 -16.32 -6.62 32.54
C LEU A 869 -17.79 -6.74 32.95
N ARG A 870 -18.50 -7.75 32.43
CA ARG A 870 -19.89 -8.05 32.78
C ARG A 870 -20.05 -8.26 34.29
N ASN A 871 -19.16 -9.05 34.90
CA ASN A 871 -19.20 -9.33 36.34
C ASN A 871 -18.85 -8.09 37.19
N ALA A 872 -17.92 -7.25 36.74
CA ALA A 872 -17.52 -6.02 37.44
C ALA A 872 -18.64 -4.97 37.48
N TYR A 873 -19.49 -4.89 36.44
CA TYR A 873 -20.60 -3.93 36.37
C TYR A 873 -21.95 -4.52 36.82
N CYS A 874 -22.32 -5.74 36.44
CA CYS A 874 -23.59 -6.40 36.85
C CYS A 874 -23.57 -7.00 38.27
N GLY A 875 -22.70 -6.49 39.14
CA GLY A 875 -22.64 -6.84 40.56
C GLY A 875 -23.30 -5.76 41.42
N GLU A 876 -22.58 -5.37 42.47
CA GLU A 876 -22.97 -4.28 43.38
C GLU A 876 -22.90 -2.89 42.70
N ASN A 877 -22.02 -2.75 41.70
CA ASN A 877 -21.76 -1.51 40.97
C ASN A 877 -22.82 -1.13 39.92
N TYR A 878 -23.84 -1.96 39.70
CA TYR A 878 -24.77 -1.76 38.59
C TYR A 878 -25.55 -0.45 38.71
N GLY A 879 -25.36 0.44 37.73
CA GLY A 879 -25.97 1.76 37.73
C GLY A 879 -25.41 2.71 38.80
N SER A 880 -24.28 2.37 39.41
CA SER A 880 -23.53 3.29 40.27
C SER A 880 -23.12 4.54 39.49
N THR A 881 -23.13 5.67 40.17
CA THR A 881 -22.56 6.94 39.70
C THR A 881 -21.29 7.33 40.47
N ASP A 882 -20.86 6.50 41.42
CA ASP A 882 -19.60 6.70 42.13
C ASP A 882 -18.43 6.33 41.21
N PHE A 883 -17.49 7.26 41.08
CA PHE A 883 -16.32 7.08 40.23
C PHE A 883 -15.34 6.06 40.81
N ASP A 884 -15.25 5.92 42.13
CA ASP A 884 -14.31 4.98 42.75
C ASP A 884 -14.84 3.54 42.68
N ALA A 885 -16.13 3.31 42.97
CA ALA A 885 -16.79 2.02 42.74
C ALA A 885 -16.67 1.51 41.28
N LEU A 886 -16.59 2.42 40.30
CA LEU A 886 -16.45 2.09 38.88
C LEU A 886 -14.98 1.86 38.41
N ALA A 887 -13.98 1.93 39.29
CA ALA A 887 -12.57 1.74 38.90
C ALA A 887 -12.33 0.40 38.17
N ASN A 888 -12.76 -0.71 38.76
CA ASN A 888 -12.64 -2.04 38.15
C ASN A 888 -13.37 -2.18 36.81
N VAL A 889 -14.43 -1.40 36.59
CA VAL A 889 -15.19 -1.39 35.33
C VAL A 889 -14.39 -0.67 34.25
N ARG A 890 -13.76 0.48 34.57
CA ARG A 890 -12.91 1.20 33.62
C ARG A 890 -11.68 0.37 33.22
N ASP A 891 -11.01 -0.23 34.19
CA ASP A 891 -9.81 -1.05 33.95
C ASP A 891 -10.16 -2.29 33.09
N ALA A 892 -11.34 -2.91 33.32
CA ALA A 892 -11.82 -4.03 32.49
C ALA A 892 -12.14 -3.62 31.03
N ILE A 893 -12.72 -2.42 30.81
CA ILE A 893 -12.94 -1.87 29.45
C ILE A 893 -11.60 -1.65 28.74
N LEU A 894 -10.59 -1.08 29.42
CA LEU A 894 -9.27 -0.87 28.85
C LEU A 894 -8.55 -2.19 28.54
N ARG A 895 -8.64 -3.21 29.41
CA ARG A 895 -8.09 -4.54 29.12
C ARG A 895 -8.74 -5.24 27.92
N MET A 896 -10.06 -5.13 27.77
CA MET A 896 -10.76 -5.63 26.57
C MET A 896 -10.29 -4.91 25.30
N THR A 897 -9.98 -3.62 25.39
CA THR A 897 -9.41 -2.82 24.29
C THR A 897 -7.96 -3.24 23.96
N TYR A 898 -7.12 -3.49 24.98
CA TYR A 898 -5.75 -4.01 24.82
C TYR A 898 -5.72 -5.33 24.04
N TYR A 899 -6.56 -6.29 24.44
CA TYR A 899 -6.61 -7.58 23.76
C TYR A 899 -7.13 -7.46 22.34
N TRP A 900 -8.10 -6.58 22.05
CA TRP A 900 -8.56 -6.33 20.68
C TRP A 900 -7.44 -5.82 19.76
N TYR A 901 -6.64 -4.84 20.21
CA TYR A 901 -5.57 -4.28 19.39
C TYR A 901 -4.40 -5.24 19.20
N ASN A 902 -4.13 -6.12 20.15
CA ASN A 902 -3.16 -7.21 19.95
C ASN A 902 -3.73 -8.33 19.07
N PHE A 903 -5.02 -8.63 19.18
CA PHE A 903 -5.68 -9.68 18.40
C PHE A 903 -5.71 -9.36 16.90
N MET A 904 -6.15 -8.16 16.54
CA MET A 904 -6.44 -7.77 15.16
C MET A 904 -5.24 -7.14 14.44
N PRO A 905 -5.12 -7.33 13.10
CA PRO A 905 -4.17 -6.61 12.27
C PRO A 905 -4.12 -5.10 12.53
N LEU A 906 -2.92 -4.53 12.62
CA LEU A 906 -2.72 -3.09 12.74
C LEU A 906 -3.20 -2.38 11.45
N SER A 907 -4.34 -1.68 11.53
CA SER A 907 -4.98 -1.02 10.38
C SER A 907 -5.80 0.19 10.85
N ARG A 908 -6.23 1.08 9.94
CA ARG A 908 -7.09 2.22 10.33
C ARG A 908 -8.48 1.72 10.76
N GLY A 909 -8.96 0.65 10.11
CA GLY A 909 -10.22 -0.02 10.44
C GLY A 909 -10.25 -0.61 11.86
N SER A 910 -9.27 -1.45 12.21
CA SER A 910 -9.19 -2.10 13.53
C SER A 910 -8.98 -1.09 14.67
N ALA A 911 -8.19 -0.03 14.45
CA ALA A 911 -8.02 1.08 15.37
C ALA A 911 -9.35 1.77 15.69
N VAL A 912 -10.08 2.20 14.66
CA VAL A 912 -11.40 2.85 14.82
C VAL A 912 -12.42 1.93 15.48
N VAL A 913 -12.48 0.65 15.09
CA VAL A 913 -13.39 -0.33 15.70
C VAL A 913 -13.11 -0.51 17.19
N GLY A 914 -11.84 -0.65 17.59
CA GLY A 914 -11.45 -0.79 18.99
C GLY A 914 -11.87 0.41 19.83
N PHE A 915 -11.56 1.63 19.36
CA PHE A 915 -11.88 2.85 20.07
C PHE A 915 -13.40 3.13 20.13
N ALA A 916 -14.14 2.85 19.05
CA ALA A 916 -15.60 3.00 19.02
C ALA A 916 -16.30 2.05 20.00
N VAL A 917 -15.82 0.80 20.12
CA VAL A 917 -16.32 -0.15 21.13
C VAL A 917 -15.98 0.33 22.53
N MET A 918 -14.76 0.80 22.78
CA MET A 918 -14.34 1.37 24.07
C MET A 918 -15.26 2.52 24.50
N LEU A 919 -15.55 3.48 23.61
CA LEU A 919 -16.50 4.57 23.86
C LEU A 919 -17.92 4.04 24.16
N GLY A 920 -18.41 3.08 23.40
CA GLY A 920 -19.74 2.48 23.61
C GLY A 920 -19.86 1.73 24.94
N LEU A 921 -18.80 1.07 25.40
CA LEU A 921 -18.75 0.38 26.70
C LEU A 921 -18.69 1.38 27.87
N PHE A 922 -17.93 2.47 27.76
CA PHE A 922 -17.94 3.55 28.75
C PHE A 922 -19.35 4.17 28.85
N LEU A 923 -19.98 4.49 27.71
CA LEU A 923 -21.35 5.01 27.68
C LEU A 923 -22.34 4.03 28.32
N ALA A 924 -22.28 2.74 28.00
CA ALA A 924 -23.11 1.71 28.65
C ALA A 924 -23.00 1.70 30.18
N ALA A 925 -21.80 2.00 30.70
CA ALA A 925 -21.47 2.12 32.12
C ALA A 925 -21.75 3.53 32.71
N ASN A 926 -22.44 4.41 31.98
CA ASN A 926 -22.77 5.79 32.34
C ASN A 926 -21.56 6.72 32.45
N MET A 927 -20.50 6.48 31.68
CA MET A 927 -19.32 7.34 31.60
C MET A 927 -19.14 7.87 30.17
N GLU A 928 -19.10 9.19 30.00
CA GLU A 928 -18.84 9.85 28.70
C GLU A 928 -17.41 10.39 28.66
N PHE A 929 -16.66 10.03 27.61
CA PHE A 929 -15.33 10.57 27.36
C PHE A 929 -15.44 11.94 26.68
N THR A 930 -15.07 13.00 27.42
CA THR A 930 -15.23 14.39 26.97
C THR A 930 -13.96 15.03 26.42
N GLY A 931 -12.79 14.40 26.62
CA GLY A 931 -11.47 14.89 26.20
C GLY A 931 -11.15 14.65 24.73
N SER A 932 -9.87 14.46 24.41
CA SER A 932 -9.36 14.03 23.11
C SER A 932 -8.17 13.09 23.32
N ILE A 933 -7.78 12.35 22.28
CA ILE A 933 -6.52 11.60 22.30
C ILE A 933 -5.37 12.64 22.31
N PRO A 934 -4.31 12.47 23.12
CA PRO A 934 -3.18 13.39 23.13
C PRO A 934 -2.47 13.48 21.77
N GLN A 935 -1.90 14.64 21.47
CA GLN A 935 -1.13 14.85 20.25
C GLN A 935 0.04 13.86 20.15
N GLY A 936 0.24 13.27 18.97
CA GLY A 936 1.26 12.24 18.72
C GLY A 936 0.92 10.83 19.24
N LEU A 937 -0.07 10.66 20.11
CA LEU A 937 -0.39 9.36 20.71
C LEU A 937 -1.34 8.53 19.82
N GLN A 938 -0.96 7.28 19.56
CA GLN A 938 -1.79 6.28 18.88
C GLN A 938 -2.09 5.13 19.85
N VAL A 939 -3.37 4.88 20.17
CA VAL A 939 -3.77 3.99 21.29
C VAL A 939 -3.64 2.51 20.93
N ASP A 940 -3.76 2.17 19.66
CA ASP A 940 -3.43 0.84 19.13
C ASP A 940 -1.94 0.54 19.24
N TRP A 941 -1.07 1.52 18.95
CA TRP A 941 0.38 1.42 19.17
C TRP A 941 0.75 1.27 20.64
N GLU A 942 0.08 2.01 21.54
CA GLU A 942 0.21 1.77 22.99
C GLU A 942 -0.14 0.34 23.38
N ALA A 943 -1.10 -0.32 22.72
CA ALA A 943 -1.46 -1.69 23.06
C ALA A 943 -0.48 -2.72 22.51
N ILE A 944 0.00 -2.59 21.27
CA ILE A 944 0.86 -3.62 20.65
C ILE A 944 2.32 -3.57 21.10
N LEU A 945 2.79 -2.42 21.60
CA LEU A 945 4.17 -2.24 22.10
C LEU A 945 4.29 -2.37 23.63
N ASN A 946 3.20 -2.48 24.39
CA ASN A 946 3.24 -2.77 25.83
C ASN A 946 3.09 -4.28 26.08
N LEU A 947 4.07 -4.86 26.79
CA LEU A 947 4.20 -6.31 27.03
C LEU A 947 3.14 -6.88 28.00
N ASP A 948 2.45 -6.04 28.76
CA ASP A 948 1.39 -6.47 29.66
C ASP A 948 0.16 -5.53 29.65
N PRO A 949 -1.04 -6.05 29.97
CA PRO A 949 -2.26 -5.26 29.94
C PRO A 949 -2.29 -4.11 30.96
N ASN A 950 -1.55 -4.16 32.07
CA ASN A 950 -1.59 -3.11 33.10
C ASN A 950 -0.75 -1.90 32.68
N SER A 951 0.43 -2.11 32.08
CA SER A 951 1.23 -1.01 31.51
C SER A 951 0.44 -0.23 30.46
N PHE A 952 -0.36 -0.92 29.62
CA PHE A 952 -1.31 -0.26 28.72
C PHE A 952 -2.42 0.50 29.46
N VAL A 953 -3.04 -0.11 30.47
CA VAL A 953 -4.08 0.54 31.30
C VAL A 953 -3.52 1.83 31.93
N ASP A 954 -2.34 1.80 32.54
CA ASP A 954 -1.75 2.97 33.20
C ASP A 954 -1.31 4.05 32.19
N SER A 955 -0.77 3.67 31.02
CA SER A 955 -0.50 4.59 29.89
C SER A 955 -1.76 5.36 29.49
N VAL A 956 -2.87 4.66 29.21
CA VAL A 956 -4.13 5.27 28.74
C VAL A 956 -4.89 6.01 29.84
N LYS A 957 -4.91 5.47 31.05
CA LYS A 957 -5.60 6.04 32.23
C LYS A 957 -5.17 7.46 32.56
N SER A 958 -3.89 7.77 32.36
CA SER A 958 -3.28 9.07 32.66
C SER A 958 -4.02 10.27 32.06
N TRP A 959 -4.48 10.15 30.81
CA TRP A 959 -5.22 11.20 30.08
C TRP A 959 -6.72 10.88 29.92
N LEU A 960 -7.08 9.60 29.88
CA LEU A 960 -8.47 9.18 29.64
C LEU A 960 -9.35 9.37 30.88
N TYR A 961 -8.89 8.99 32.09
CA TYR A 961 -9.75 9.02 33.29
C TYR A 961 -10.11 10.44 33.76
N PRO A 962 -9.20 11.43 33.75
CA PRO A 962 -9.56 12.84 34.03
C PRO A 962 -10.60 13.41 33.07
N SER A 963 -10.74 12.81 31.88
CA SER A 963 -11.65 13.23 30.81
C SER A 963 -13.00 12.49 30.82
N LEU A 964 -13.17 11.45 31.64
CA LEU A 964 -14.42 10.70 31.80
C LEU A 964 -15.36 11.42 32.77
N LYS A 965 -16.60 11.67 32.33
CA LYS A 965 -17.66 12.26 33.18
C LYS A 965 -18.80 11.28 33.35
N VAL A 966 -19.27 11.11 34.59
CA VAL A 966 -20.45 10.27 34.86
C VAL A 966 -21.71 10.99 34.37
N THR A 967 -22.45 10.36 33.46
CA THR A 967 -23.66 10.91 32.87
C THR A 967 -24.62 9.82 32.37
N THR A 968 -25.92 10.13 32.40
CA THR A 968 -26.98 9.30 31.84
C THR A 968 -27.70 9.95 30.65
N SER A 969 -27.28 11.14 30.21
CA SER A 969 -27.90 11.92 29.11
C SER A 969 -28.04 11.13 27.81
N TRP A 970 -27.11 10.22 27.53
CA TRP A 970 -27.14 9.39 26.33
C TRP A 970 -28.36 8.45 26.26
N LYS A 971 -29.03 8.19 27.40
CA LYS A 971 -30.25 7.36 27.45
C LYS A 971 -31.49 8.07 26.92
N ASP A 972 -31.45 9.39 26.79
CA ASP A 972 -32.51 10.20 26.19
C ASP A 972 -32.47 10.16 24.65
N TYR A 973 -31.36 9.67 24.08
CA TYR A 973 -31.25 9.42 22.65
C TYR A 973 -32.16 8.28 22.21
N HIS A 974 -32.79 8.46 21.06
CA HIS A 974 -33.63 7.42 20.46
C HIS A 974 -32.76 6.23 20.02
N ASP A 975 -33.37 5.05 20.01
CA ASP A 975 -32.69 3.81 19.64
C ASP A 975 -32.16 3.90 18.19
N VAL A 976 -30.86 3.67 18.01
CA VAL A 976 -30.16 3.89 16.72
C VAL A 976 -30.70 2.95 15.66
N ALA A 977 -30.90 1.69 16.01
CA ALA A 977 -31.34 0.64 15.10
C ALA A 977 -32.76 0.89 14.57
N SER A 978 -33.68 1.42 15.39
CA SER A 978 -35.03 1.80 14.96
C SER A 978 -35.07 3.15 14.24
N THR A 979 -34.23 4.11 14.63
CA THR A 979 -34.15 5.43 13.98
C THR A 979 -33.59 5.36 12.56
N PHE A 980 -32.60 4.47 12.34
CA PHE A 980 -31.99 4.19 11.05
C PHE A 980 -32.21 2.72 10.67
N ALA A 981 -33.48 2.32 10.59
CA ALA A 981 -33.90 0.94 10.38
C ALA A 981 -33.29 0.27 9.14
N THR A 982 -33.19 0.96 8.00
CA THR A 982 -32.75 0.38 6.72
C THR A 982 -31.31 0.74 6.37
N THR A 983 -30.64 -0.13 5.62
CA THR A 983 -29.32 0.15 5.02
C THR A 983 -29.30 1.50 4.29
N GLY A 984 -30.38 1.82 3.56
CA GLY A 984 -30.55 3.10 2.88
C GLY A 984 -30.64 4.31 3.80
N SER A 985 -31.33 4.20 4.95
CA SER A 985 -31.39 5.30 5.91
C SER A 985 -30.08 5.51 6.67
N VAL A 986 -29.29 4.45 6.87
CA VAL A 986 -27.91 4.54 7.37
C VAL A 986 -26.99 5.25 6.38
N VAL A 987 -27.00 4.85 5.10
CA VAL A 987 -26.23 5.53 4.03
C VAL A 987 -26.63 7.00 3.93
N ALA A 988 -27.92 7.32 4.05
CA ALA A 988 -28.40 8.70 4.10
C ALA A 988 -27.82 9.45 5.31
N ALA A 989 -27.91 8.91 6.52
CA ALA A 989 -27.41 9.54 7.75
C ALA A 989 -25.89 9.79 7.75
N LEU A 990 -25.12 8.87 7.15
CA LEU A 990 -23.67 9.05 6.92
C LEU A 990 -23.35 10.07 5.81
N SER A 991 -24.36 10.52 5.05
CA SER A 991 -24.23 11.43 3.90
C SER A 991 -24.99 12.76 4.05
N THR A 992 -25.60 13.02 5.22
CA THR A 992 -26.27 14.29 5.55
C THR A 992 -25.28 15.28 6.17
N SER A 993 -24.48 15.92 5.33
CA SER A 993 -23.83 17.19 5.64
C SER A 993 -24.86 18.34 5.58
N ASP A 994 -24.61 19.41 6.33
CA ASP A 994 -25.22 20.72 6.10
C ASP A 994 -24.56 21.37 4.86
N ASP A 995 -24.87 20.83 3.66
CA ASP A 995 -24.54 21.40 2.35
C ASP A 995 -25.80 22.03 1.70
#